data_AF-A0A7V3AFP1-F1
#
_entry.id   AF-A0A7V3AFP1-F1
#
_cell.length_a   1.000
_cell.length_b   1.000
_cell.length_c   1.000
_cell.angle_alpha   90.00
_cell.angle_beta   90.00
_cell.angle_gamma   90.00
#
_symmetry.space_group_name_H-M   'P 1'
#
loop_
_entity.id
_entity.type
_entity.pdbx_description
1 polymer ?
#
loop_
_entity_poly.entity_id
_entity_poly.type
_entity_poly.pdbx_seq_one_letter_code
_entity_poly.pdbx_strand_id
1 'polypeptide(L)'
;MPNRLPACLLLLVFCGLVPAREIVFPNDPRAIVDVQRDCGARGDGQADDTDALQAAIERCGGNDYSRFVYLPNGTYKITRTLILKPPGAGKEGAMVGPWIWGQDRDKTVIRLADGTEGFGDPQKPKEAIRGLSRPDNARMNADFFDRTLVNFTIDTGRNPGAVGIKYYSNNTGLLQDVKIRGEGACGLDLGFNDQNGPHLVQDVEIEGFAVGIRTDKILNSQTLSRVTVRAREVGLLHRGQVLAAEGLRIHSAPLAIDSGGNGVLTLVDAQLEGPAGAKGPAIRLEKGHLYAARLTTTGFASAIAAGGAPGGDAAGPNVAEYASHGPDTLGEGSPKTGLRLKPEREPDVPLPSKAEEWVCANDFGAKPGDEEDDAPGFQKAIDEAAKKGASTVYLLGGKNGDPNWYWMKRDVRVHGSVQRVMGLGFIRILGGPSKDPTYPENLAKFVVGDDPQGAKVVVFQHLQVFSPWPSFGIEARSPDRTVVCRTTGGTVIARPQTRVFMTNCVGHCYQEAGSTIWARQWNTEGGPEAVRVNTRNDGGQLWILGLKTEACSVKVATRKGGRTEVLGVHNYNTSGSKDETPFFRVEDGTLSVAGYREVCFVGAWWKVPVLAVLDGKESRHPPHPWQTWSLLRAGR
;
A
#
# COMPACT_ATOMS: atom_id res chain seq x y z
N MET A 1 28.60 -50.07 -22.04
CA MET A 1 28.84 -48.66 -21.66
C MET A 1 27.49 -48.05 -21.32
N PRO A 2 27.23 -47.61 -20.07
CA PRO A 2 25.90 -47.23 -19.64
C PRO A 2 25.59 -45.73 -19.86
N ASN A 3 24.32 -45.48 -20.14
CA ASN A 3 23.61 -44.22 -20.27
C ASN A 3 23.91 -43.23 -19.13
N ARG A 4 24.15 -41.95 -19.47
CA ARG A 4 24.10 -40.83 -18.52
C ARG A 4 22.85 -40.00 -18.78
N LEU A 5 21.91 -40.03 -17.83
CA LEU A 5 20.82 -39.06 -17.72
C LEU A 5 21.39 -37.66 -17.48
N PRO A 6 20.75 -36.58 -17.97
CA PRO A 6 21.11 -35.22 -17.59
C PRO A 6 20.64 -34.95 -16.16
N ALA A 7 21.57 -34.54 -15.29
CA ALA A 7 21.29 -34.14 -13.92
C ALA A 7 20.44 -32.85 -13.93
N CYS A 8 19.20 -32.95 -13.44
CA CYS A 8 18.42 -31.78 -13.05
C CYS A 8 19.11 -31.09 -11.86
N LEU A 9 19.71 -29.93 -12.09
CA LEU A 9 20.11 -29.03 -11.01
C LEU A 9 18.83 -28.51 -10.33
N LEU A 10 18.52 -29.01 -9.14
CA LEU A 10 17.61 -28.32 -8.22
C LEU A 10 18.30 -27.01 -7.81
N LEU A 11 17.84 -25.88 -8.34
CA LEU A 11 18.14 -24.57 -7.76
C LEU A 11 17.39 -24.49 -6.42
N LEU A 12 18.08 -24.81 -5.33
CA LEU A 12 17.67 -24.41 -3.99
C LEU A 12 17.75 -22.88 -3.93
N VAL A 13 16.59 -22.22 -4.09
CA VAL A 13 16.45 -20.81 -3.77
C VAL A 13 16.59 -20.71 -2.25
N PHE A 14 17.77 -20.31 -1.80
CA PHE A 14 17.95 -19.84 -0.44
C PHE A 14 17.04 -18.62 -0.26
N CYS A 15 15.93 -18.79 0.46
CA CYS A 15 15.30 -17.68 1.16
C CYS A 15 16.37 -17.13 2.11
N GLY A 16 17.08 -16.10 1.68
CA GLY A 16 17.92 -15.33 2.59
C GLY A 16 17.03 -14.88 3.73
N LEU A 17 17.31 -15.37 4.94
CA LEU A 17 16.77 -14.84 6.18
C LEU A 17 17.15 -13.35 6.18
N VAL A 18 16.20 -12.49 5.87
CA VAL A 18 16.35 -11.06 6.16
C VAL A 18 16.49 -11.01 7.68
N PRO A 19 17.60 -10.48 8.22
CA PRO A 19 17.76 -10.41 9.68
C PRO A 19 16.56 -9.66 10.26
N ALA A 20 16.01 -10.20 11.35
CA ALA A 20 14.88 -9.60 12.04
C ALA A 20 15.23 -8.14 12.39
N ARG A 21 14.36 -7.21 12.00
CA ARG A 21 14.59 -5.77 12.22
C ARG A 21 14.09 -5.41 13.60
N GLU A 22 15.01 -5.19 14.53
CA GLU A 22 14.67 -4.59 15.82
C GLU A 22 14.45 -3.09 15.64
N ILE A 23 13.26 -2.62 16.03
CA ILE A 23 12.86 -1.21 15.98
C ILE A 23 12.97 -0.64 17.39
N VAL A 24 13.74 0.46 17.55
CA VAL A 24 13.83 1.19 18.82
C VAL A 24 13.36 2.63 18.60
N PHE A 25 12.16 2.93 19.08
CA PHE A 25 11.62 4.30 19.06
C PHE A 25 12.25 5.18 20.14
N PRO A 26 12.22 6.52 19.97
CA PRO A 26 12.66 7.44 21.01
C PRO A 26 11.78 7.29 22.26
N ASN A 27 12.39 7.46 23.45
CA ASN A 27 11.66 7.51 24.72
C ASN A 27 10.95 8.87 24.89
N ASP A 28 10.08 9.23 23.95
CA ASP A 28 9.30 10.46 23.97
C ASP A 28 7.81 10.14 24.21
N PRO A 29 7.26 10.40 25.42
CA PRO A 29 5.86 10.15 25.73
C PRO A 29 4.90 11.05 24.94
N ARG A 30 5.38 12.10 24.27
CA ARG A 30 4.59 12.91 23.33
C ARG A 30 4.28 12.13 22.04
N ALA A 31 5.16 11.19 21.65
CA ALA A 31 5.12 10.48 20.38
C ALA A 31 4.74 8.99 20.49
N ILE A 32 5.07 8.34 21.62
CA ILE A 32 4.97 6.89 21.79
C ILE A 32 4.12 6.54 23.03
N VAL A 33 3.15 5.64 22.83
CA VAL A 33 2.49 4.87 23.89
C VAL A 33 3.11 3.48 23.91
N ASP A 34 3.91 3.19 24.92
CA ASP A 34 4.49 1.87 25.13
C ASP A 34 3.52 1.00 25.96
N VAL A 35 3.14 -0.16 25.42
CA VAL A 35 2.11 -1.00 26.04
C VAL A 35 2.50 -1.52 27.44
N GLN A 36 3.79 -1.76 27.69
CA GLN A 36 4.27 -2.25 28.97
C GLN A 36 4.42 -1.08 29.96
N ARG A 37 5.15 -0.04 29.55
CA ARG A 37 5.44 1.13 30.40
C ARG A 37 4.19 1.91 30.77
N ASP A 38 3.31 2.16 29.80
CA ASP A 38 2.21 3.12 29.97
C ASP A 38 0.86 2.45 30.26
N CYS A 39 0.67 1.21 29.82
CA CYS A 39 -0.61 0.51 29.90
C CYS A 39 -0.56 -0.77 30.76
N GLY A 40 0.62 -1.16 31.24
CA GLY A 40 0.79 -2.26 32.19
C GLY A 40 0.75 -3.66 31.60
N ALA A 41 0.82 -3.80 30.27
CA ALA A 41 0.95 -5.11 29.62
C ALA A 41 2.18 -5.84 30.15
N ARG A 42 2.08 -7.15 30.36
CA ARG A 42 3.18 -7.99 30.85
C ARG A 42 4.00 -8.54 29.71
N GLY A 43 3.38 -9.03 28.64
CA GLY A 43 4.10 -9.63 27.52
C GLY A 43 4.81 -10.95 27.89
N ASP A 44 4.37 -11.63 28.94
CA ASP A 44 4.99 -12.85 29.49
C ASP A 44 4.35 -14.17 28.97
N GLY A 45 3.33 -14.06 28.12
CA GLY A 45 2.55 -15.17 27.57
C GLY A 45 1.54 -15.79 28.55
N GLN A 46 1.49 -15.32 29.80
CA GLN A 46 0.69 -15.88 30.88
C GLN A 46 -0.39 -14.92 31.35
N ALA A 47 -0.06 -13.67 31.65
CA ALA A 47 -1.03 -12.66 32.03
C ALA A 47 -1.97 -12.35 30.86
N ASP A 48 -3.22 -12.03 31.17
CA ASP A 48 -4.14 -11.54 30.14
C ASP A 48 -3.85 -10.06 29.88
N ASP A 49 -3.26 -9.76 28.73
CA ASP A 49 -2.88 -8.41 28.30
C ASP A 49 -3.95 -7.73 27.47
N THR A 50 -5.12 -8.34 27.30
CA THR A 50 -6.16 -7.81 26.40
C THR A 50 -6.55 -6.37 26.74
N ASP A 51 -6.81 -6.08 28.01
CA ASP A 51 -7.26 -4.75 28.42
C ASP A 51 -6.13 -3.71 28.32
N ALA A 52 -4.89 -4.10 28.62
CA ALA A 52 -3.72 -3.22 28.48
C ALA A 52 -3.46 -2.86 27.01
N LEU A 53 -3.55 -3.83 26.09
CA LEU A 53 -3.42 -3.59 24.66
C LEU A 53 -4.57 -2.73 24.12
N GLN A 54 -5.81 -3.02 24.53
CA GLN A 54 -6.98 -2.24 24.14
C GLN A 54 -6.86 -0.78 24.62
N ALA A 55 -6.40 -0.57 25.85
CA ALA A 55 -6.16 0.77 26.40
C ALA A 55 -5.07 1.53 25.62
N ALA A 56 -4.02 0.85 25.16
CA ALA A 56 -2.99 1.47 24.35
C ALA A 56 -3.51 1.93 22.97
N ILE A 57 -4.32 1.07 22.32
CA ILE A 57 -5.01 1.40 21.07
C ILE A 57 -5.90 2.63 21.24
N GLU A 58 -6.64 2.72 22.34
CA GLU A 58 -7.54 3.84 22.62
C GLU A 58 -6.79 5.14 22.93
N ARG A 59 -5.63 5.05 23.60
CA ARG A 59 -4.79 6.20 23.96
C ARG A 59 -4.04 6.82 22.78
N CYS A 60 -3.84 6.10 21.69
CA CYS A 60 -3.01 6.55 20.58
C CYS A 60 -3.60 7.76 19.84
N GLY A 61 -4.92 7.98 19.91
CA GLY A 61 -5.61 9.14 19.34
C GLY A 61 -5.79 10.31 20.33
N GLY A 62 -4.94 10.39 21.36
CA GLY A 62 -5.10 11.27 22.53
C GLY A 62 -5.36 12.76 22.24
N ASN A 63 -5.78 13.49 23.27
CA ASN A 63 -6.22 14.89 23.16
C ASN A 63 -5.10 15.88 22.78
N ASP A 64 -3.86 15.62 23.22
CA ASP A 64 -2.73 16.53 23.00
C ASP A 64 -1.93 16.20 21.74
N TYR A 65 -1.56 14.93 21.58
CA TYR A 65 -0.78 14.41 20.46
C TYR A 65 -1.33 13.03 20.09
N SER A 66 -1.53 12.80 18.80
CA SER A 66 -1.61 11.44 18.27
C SER A 66 -0.24 10.75 18.37
N ARG A 67 -0.24 9.46 18.69
CA ARG A 67 0.96 8.70 19.06
C ARG A 67 0.98 7.33 18.40
N PHE A 68 2.16 6.77 18.22
CA PHE A 68 2.30 5.35 17.88
C PHE A 68 2.11 4.48 19.12
N VAL A 69 1.52 3.31 18.93
CA VAL A 69 1.48 2.24 19.93
C VAL A 69 2.69 1.34 19.68
N TYR A 70 3.57 1.24 20.66
CA TYR A 70 4.77 0.42 20.58
C TYR A 70 4.62 -0.85 21.42
N LEU A 71 4.90 -2.00 20.81
CA LEU A 71 4.93 -3.31 21.46
C LEU A 71 6.37 -3.82 21.56
N PRO A 72 7.01 -3.72 22.73
CA PRO A 72 8.28 -4.38 22.98
C PRO A 72 8.22 -5.90 22.71
N ASN A 73 9.37 -6.53 22.55
CA ASN A 73 9.47 -7.99 22.47
C ASN A 73 8.75 -8.66 23.65
N GLY A 74 7.94 -9.67 23.37
CA GLY A 74 7.09 -10.31 24.36
C GLY A 74 5.95 -11.09 23.73
N THR A 75 5.33 -11.96 24.50
CA THR A 75 4.09 -12.65 24.11
C THR A 75 2.92 -12.07 24.90
N TYR A 76 2.05 -11.34 24.22
CA TYR A 76 0.88 -10.69 24.81
C TYR A 76 -0.35 -11.58 24.62
N LYS A 77 -0.75 -12.28 25.67
CA LYS A 77 -1.92 -13.17 25.61
C LYS A 77 -3.19 -12.32 25.58
N ILE A 78 -4.08 -12.61 24.64
CA ILE A 78 -5.43 -12.04 24.59
C ILE A 78 -6.49 -13.12 24.74
N THR A 79 -7.63 -12.79 25.35
CA THR A 79 -8.77 -13.68 25.59
C THR A 79 -10.05 -13.19 24.92
N ARG A 80 -9.98 -12.08 24.17
CA ARG A 80 -11.05 -11.56 23.32
C ARG A 80 -10.46 -10.75 22.17
N THR A 81 -11.32 -10.42 21.21
CA THR A 81 -10.99 -9.56 20.07
C THR A 81 -10.45 -8.21 20.54
N LEU A 82 -9.32 -7.79 19.96
CA LEU A 82 -8.85 -6.40 20.00
C LEU A 82 -9.54 -5.60 18.90
N ILE A 83 -10.08 -4.44 19.26
CA ILE A 83 -10.80 -3.58 18.32
C ILE A 83 -9.94 -2.33 18.08
N LEU A 84 -9.39 -2.21 16.87
CA LEU A 84 -8.54 -1.08 16.50
C LEU A 84 -9.28 0.26 16.58
N LYS A 85 -10.61 0.22 16.38
CA LYS A 85 -11.47 1.38 16.54
C LYS A 85 -12.76 1.07 17.31
N PRO A 86 -12.79 1.27 18.64
CA PRO A 86 -14.01 1.08 19.42
C PRO A 86 -15.09 2.10 19.02
N PRO A 87 -16.37 1.86 19.37
CA PRO A 87 -17.44 2.81 19.10
C PRO A 87 -17.12 4.13 19.79
N GLY A 88 -17.30 5.26 19.10
CA GLY A 88 -17.34 6.55 19.79
C GLY A 88 -18.58 6.63 20.68
N ALA A 89 -18.61 7.55 21.64
CA ALA A 89 -19.81 7.87 22.40
C ALA A 89 -20.94 8.35 21.45
N GLY A 90 -21.77 7.41 20.97
CA GLY A 90 -22.92 7.66 20.11
C GLY A 90 -22.64 8.14 18.67
N LYS A 91 -21.40 8.08 18.17
CA LYS A 91 -21.02 8.53 16.81
C LYS A 91 -19.96 7.64 16.17
N GLU A 92 -19.75 7.82 14.86
CA GLU A 92 -18.57 7.32 14.15
C GLU A 92 -17.31 7.82 14.90
N GLY A 93 -16.51 6.92 15.46
CA GLY A 93 -15.32 7.29 16.24
C GLY A 93 -14.23 7.96 15.37
N ALA A 94 -13.09 8.34 15.96
CA ALA A 94 -12.00 8.96 15.19
C ALA A 94 -11.59 8.14 13.95
N MET A 95 -11.44 8.82 12.83
CA MET A 95 -11.38 8.21 11.51
C MET A 95 -9.96 7.87 11.05
N VAL A 96 -8.94 8.26 11.80
CA VAL A 96 -7.51 8.08 11.48
C VAL A 96 -6.82 7.19 12.52
N GLY A 97 -5.89 6.35 12.08
CA GLY A 97 -5.13 5.43 12.95
C GLY A 97 -5.99 4.24 13.44
N PRO A 98 -5.43 3.36 14.30
CA PRO A 98 -4.17 3.51 15.06
C PRO A 98 -2.90 3.20 14.25
N TRP A 99 -1.74 3.52 14.82
CA TRP A 99 -0.42 3.13 14.31
C TRP A 99 0.26 2.20 15.31
N ILE A 100 0.20 0.90 15.06
CA ILE A 100 0.69 -0.15 15.94
C ILE A 100 1.98 -0.73 15.37
N TRP A 101 3.04 -0.71 16.16
CA TRP A 101 4.38 -1.12 15.77
C TRP A 101 4.98 -2.08 16.80
N GLY A 102 5.35 -3.27 16.36
CA GLY A 102 6.15 -4.20 17.15
C GLY A 102 7.65 -3.92 17.03
N GLN A 103 8.38 -4.29 18.08
CA GLN A 103 9.83 -4.19 18.11
C GLN A 103 10.48 -5.13 17.11
N ASP A 104 9.98 -6.36 16.98
CA ASP A 104 10.51 -7.40 16.09
C ASP A 104 9.36 -8.33 15.70
N ARG A 105 9.19 -8.60 14.40
CA ARG A 105 8.09 -9.42 13.90
C ARG A 105 7.96 -10.76 14.62
N ASP A 106 9.06 -11.45 14.83
CA ASP A 106 9.04 -12.85 15.30
C ASP A 106 9.09 -12.94 16.84
N LYS A 107 9.52 -11.88 17.53
CA LYS A 107 9.60 -11.81 19.01
C LYS A 107 8.47 -11.01 19.68
N THR A 108 7.78 -10.14 18.95
CA THR A 108 6.58 -9.43 19.42
C THR A 108 5.35 -10.22 18.96
N VAL A 109 4.74 -10.99 19.86
CA VAL A 109 3.64 -11.91 19.53
C VAL A 109 2.37 -11.52 20.29
N ILE A 110 1.29 -11.19 19.59
CA ILE A 110 -0.05 -11.14 20.17
C ILE A 110 -0.69 -12.53 20.00
N ARG A 111 -1.01 -13.20 21.11
CA ARG A 111 -1.46 -14.60 21.14
C ARG A 111 -2.90 -14.71 21.65
N LEU A 112 -3.85 -15.08 20.80
CA LEU A 112 -5.20 -15.43 21.24
C LEU A 112 -5.14 -16.75 22.01
N ALA A 113 -5.61 -16.82 23.26
CA ALA A 113 -5.56 -18.03 24.08
C ALA A 113 -6.28 -19.22 23.41
N ASP A 114 -5.79 -20.44 23.65
CA ASP A 114 -6.41 -21.65 23.09
C ASP A 114 -7.82 -21.87 23.66
N GLY A 115 -8.75 -22.33 22.83
CA GLY A 115 -10.13 -22.59 23.25
C GLY A 115 -10.88 -21.34 23.72
N THR A 116 -10.49 -20.15 23.25
CA THR A 116 -11.15 -18.90 23.62
C THR A 116 -12.62 -18.93 23.19
N GLU A 117 -13.52 -18.50 24.08
CA GLU A 117 -14.96 -18.53 23.86
C GLU A 117 -15.38 -17.79 22.57
N GLY A 118 -16.17 -18.47 21.74
CA GLY A 118 -16.67 -17.96 20.47
C GLY A 118 -15.70 -18.08 19.29
N PHE A 119 -14.50 -18.65 19.47
CA PHE A 119 -13.54 -18.90 18.39
C PHE A 119 -13.42 -20.39 18.00
N GLY A 120 -14.31 -21.25 18.52
CA GLY A 120 -14.26 -22.69 18.28
C GLY A 120 -14.98 -23.19 17.03
N ASP A 121 -15.88 -22.40 16.43
CA ASP A 121 -16.77 -22.81 15.35
C ASP A 121 -16.34 -22.21 13.99
N PRO A 122 -15.81 -23.02 13.04
CA PRO A 122 -15.45 -22.56 11.69
C PRO A 122 -16.61 -21.97 10.89
N GLN A 123 -17.86 -22.31 11.21
CA GLN A 123 -19.07 -21.78 10.55
C GLN A 123 -19.49 -20.42 11.13
N LYS A 124 -18.93 -20.02 12.27
CA LYS A 124 -19.15 -18.71 12.91
C LYS A 124 -17.81 -18.02 13.18
N PRO A 125 -17.05 -17.69 12.12
CA PRO A 125 -15.69 -17.22 12.26
C PRO A 125 -15.62 -15.89 13.03
N LYS A 126 -14.64 -15.76 13.92
CA LYS A 126 -14.43 -14.59 14.80
C LYS A 126 -12.98 -14.16 14.80
N GLU A 127 -12.75 -12.85 14.69
CA GLU A 127 -11.41 -12.27 14.53
C GLU A 127 -10.67 -11.99 15.85
N ALA A 128 -9.36 -12.24 15.87
CA ALA A 128 -8.49 -11.87 16.97
C ALA A 128 -8.25 -10.34 16.98
N ILE A 129 -8.07 -9.74 15.79
CA ILE A 129 -8.02 -8.29 15.61
C ILE A 129 -9.10 -7.85 14.62
N ARG A 130 -9.92 -6.88 15.05
CA ARG A 130 -10.95 -6.24 14.24
C ARG A 130 -10.56 -4.80 13.92
N GLY A 131 -10.52 -4.45 12.64
CA GLY A 131 -10.15 -3.11 12.17
C GLY A 131 -11.08 -1.99 12.65
N LEU A 132 -12.33 -2.30 13.00
CA LEU A 132 -13.31 -1.33 13.48
C LEU A 132 -14.50 -2.01 14.17
N SER A 133 -15.14 -1.32 15.10
CA SER A 133 -16.25 -1.84 15.91
C SER A 133 -17.59 -2.03 15.19
N ARG A 134 -17.75 -1.55 13.94
CA ARG A 134 -19.02 -1.73 13.22
C ARG A 134 -19.26 -3.20 12.92
N PRO A 135 -20.52 -3.68 12.94
CA PRO A 135 -20.87 -5.03 12.50
C PRO A 135 -20.43 -5.33 11.06
N ASP A 136 -20.35 -6.62 10.72
CA ASP A 136 -20.15 -7.05 9.33
C ASP A 136 -21.34 -6.62 8.46
N ASN A 137 -21.07 -6.23 7.22
CA ASN A 137 -22.03 -5.66 6.27
C ASN A 137 -22.74 -4.36 6.72
N ALA A 138 -22.24 -3.69 7.76
CA ALA A 138 -22.73 -2.37 8.09
C ALA A 138 -22.46 -1.39 6.94
N ARG A 139 -23.33 -0.39 6.76
CA ARG A 139 -23.03 0.71 5.83
C ARG A 139 -21.74 1.39 6.27
N MET A 140 -20.85 1.63 5.32
CA MET A 140 -19.56 2.27 5.54
C MET A 140 -19.47 3.63 4.85
N ASN A 141 -18.54 4.46 5.33
CA ASN A 141 -17.88 5.52 4.57
C ASN A 141 -16.40 5.14 4.35
N ALA A 142 -15.76 5.80 3.39
CA ALA A 142 -14.38 5.54 3.00
C ALA A 142 -13.35 6.28 3.87
N ASP A 143 -13.78 6.88 5.00
CA ASP A 143 -12.95 7.85 5.71
C ASP A 143 -12.00 7.22 6.75
N PHE A 144 -11.82 5.90 6.74
CA PHE A 144 -11.06 5.18 7.77
C PHE A 144 -9.56 5.08 7.46
N PHE A 145 -8.86 6.20 7.59
CA PHE A 145 -7.54 6.43 7.04
C PHE A 145 -6.35 5.98 7.92
N ASP A 146 -5.21 5.76 7.26
CA ASP A 146 -3.86 5.71 7.84
C ASP A 146 -3.67 4.68 8.98
N ARG A 147 -4.44 3.60 8.99
CA ARG A 147 -4.25 2.52 9.97
C ARG A 147 -3.02 1.73 9.63
N THR A 148 -2.13 1.62 10.60
CA THR A 148 -0.83 1.03 10.39
C THR A 148 -0.63 -0.11 11.39
N LEU A 149 -0.30 -1.30 10.89
CA LEU A 149 0.07 -2.47 11.67
C LEU A 149 1.41 -2.99 11.15
N VAL A 150 2.47 -2.91 11.95
CA VAL A 150 3.84 -3.16 11.47
C VAL A 150 4.66 -4.01 12.44
N ASN A 151 5.42 -4.98 11.90
CA ASN A 151 6.53 -5.67 12.58
C ASN A 151 6.13 -6.46 13.86
N PHE A 152 5.09 -7.29 13.78
CA PHE A 152 4.70 -8.22 14.87
C PHE A 152 4.05 -9.50 14.33
N THR A 153 3.88 -10.50 15.19
CA THR A 153 3.14 -11.74 14.91
C THR A 153 1.77 -11.74 15.59
N ILE A 154 0.72 -12.14 14.86
CA ILE A 154 -0.56 -12.59 15.42
C ILE A 154 -0.60 -14.11 15.37
N ASP A 155 -0.79 -14.73 16.53
CA ASP A 155 -0.94 -16.16 16.67
C ASP A 155 -2.34 -16.46 17.24
N THR A 156 -3.20 -17.08 16.43
CA THR A 156 -4.58 -17.35 16.84
C THR A 156 -4.73 -18.63 17.66
N GLY A 157 -3.65 -19.38 17.89
CA GLY A 157 -3.69 -20.64 18.64
C GLY A 157 -4.58 -21.73 18.05
N ARG A 158 -4.97 -22.67 18.92
CA ARG A 158 -5.89 -23.78 18.62
C ARG A 158 -7.34 -23.32 18.70
N ASN A 159 -7.74 -22.50 17.74
CA ASN A 159 -9.09 -21.94 17.63
C ASN A 159 -9.61 -22.11 16.19
N PRO A 160 -10.36 -23.20 15.89
CA PRO A 160 -10.78 -23.52 14.51
C PRO A 160 -11.66 -22.47 13.83
N GLY A 161 -12.41 -21.69 14.59
CA GLY A 161 -13.21 -20.56 14.13
C GLY A 161 -12.47 -19.22 14.07
N ALA A 162 -11.18 -19.17 14.39
CA ALA A 162 -10.48 -17.90 14.43
C ALA A 162 -10.26 -17.30 13.03
N VAL A 163 -10.40 -15.97 12.95
CA VAL A 163 -9.83 -15.13 11.91
C VAL A 163 -8.63 -14.40 12.51
N GLY A 164 -7.49 -14.36 11.82
CA GLY A 164 -6.33 -13.62 12.31
C GLY A 164 -6.64 -12.13 12.43
N ILE A 165 -6.84 -11.48 11.28
CA ILE A 165 -7.12 -10.04 11.22
C ILE A 165 -8.27 -9.78 10.24
N LYS A 166 -9.32 -9.10 10.70
CA LYS A 166 -10.25 -8.37 9.83
C LYS A 166 -9.71 -6.96 9.62
N TYR A 167 -8.91 -6.79 8.58
CA TYR A 167 -8.20 -5.53 8.34
C TYR A 167 -9.06 -4.60 7.50
N TYR A 168 -9.18 -3.35 7.95
CA TYR A 168 -9.90 -2.31 7.24
C TYR A 168 -9.14 -1.01 7.33
N SER A 169 -8.87 -0.37 6.19
CA SER A 169 -8.32 0.99 6.14
C SER A 169 -8.49 1.59 4.75
N ASN A 170 -8.26 2.89 4.62
CA ASN A 170 -8.39 3.64 3.39
C ASN A 170 -7.18 4.57 3.21
N ASN A 171 -6.97 5.02 1.98
CA ASN A 171 -5.90 5.93 1.58
C ASN A 171 -4.50 5.37 1.88
N THR A 172 -3.86 5.80 2.97
CA THR A 172 -2.52 5.35 3.38
C THR A 172 -2.54 4.22 4.40
N GLY A 173 -3.56 3.35 4.39
CA GLY A 173 -3.58 2.16 5.25
C GLY A 173 -2.42 1.20 4.97
N LEU A 174 -1.74 0.72 6.01
CA LEU A 174 -0.59 -0.17 5.93
C LEU A 174 -0.70 -1.39 6.86
N LEU A 175 -0.50 -2.59 6.31
CA LEU A 175 -0.18 -3.81 7.04
C LEU A 175 1.17 -4.32 6.51
N GLN A 176 2.25 -4.20 7.28
CA GLN A 176 3.61 -4.47 6.80
C GLN A 176 4.45 -5.32 7.74
N ASP A 177 5.18 -6.30 7.19
CA ASP A 177 6.11 -7.14 7.97
C ASP A 177 5.42 -7.80 9.17
N VAL A 178 4.20 -8.29 8.94
CA VAL A 178 3.38 -8.97 9.94
C VAL A 178 3.29 -10.45 9.59
N LYS A 179 3.41 -11.29 10.61
CA LYS A 179 3.14 -12.72 10.49
C LYS A 179 1.80 -13.05 11.13
N ILE A 180 0.93 -13.77 10.42
CA ILE A 180 -0.38 -14.22 10.91
C ILE A 180 -0.37 -15.75 10.86
N ARG A 181 -0.42 -16.40 12.02
CA ARG A 181 -0.37 -17.86 12.13
C ARG A 181 -1.47 -18.44 12.99
N GLY A 182 -1.86 -19.68 12.70
CA GLY A 182 -2.79 -20.44 13.53
C GLY A 182 -3.52 -21.50 12.73
N GLU A 183 -4.60 -22.04 13.31
CA GLU A 183 -5.35 -23.16 12.72
C GLU A 183 -6.79 -22.79 12.33
N GLY A 184 -7.11 -21.49 12.31
CA GLY A 184 -8.47 -20.98 12.15
C GLY A 184 -9.04 -21.03 10.73
N ALA A 185 -10.18 -20.35 10.56
CA ALA A 185 -10.95 -20.29 9.32
C ALA A 185 -10.29 -19.37 8.27
N CYS A 186 -9.76 -18.21 8.67
CA CYS A 186 -9.17 -17.24 7.74
C CYS A 186 -7.99 -16.48 8.34
N GLY A 187 -6.90 -16.31 7.59
CA GLY A 187 -5.75 -15.53 8.07
C GLY A 187 -6.03 -14.03 8.04
N LEU A 188 -6.30 -13.50 6.84
CA LEU A 188 -6.57 -12.09 6.59
C LEU A 188 -7.89 -11.90 5.85
N ASP A 189 -8.82 -11.17 6.47
CA ASP A 189 -10.12 -10.84 5.90
C ASP A 189 -10.22 -9.36 5.56
N LEU A 190 -10.36 -9.08 4.27
CA LEU A 190 -10.49 -7.75 3.68
C LEU A 190 -11.92 -7.46 3.17
N GLY A 191 -12.84 -8.43 3.30
CA GLY A 191 -14.16 -8.42 2.68
C GLY A 191 -15.35 -8.27 3.65
N PHE A 192 -15.10 -8.15 4.95
CA PHE A 192 -16.19 -8.11 5.95
C PHE A 192 -17.09 -6.87 5.88
N ASN A 193 -16.63 -5.80 5.24
CA ASN A 193 -17.37 -4.56 5.03
C ASN A 193 -17.00 -3.94 3.68
N ASP A 194 -17.95 -3.22 3.07
CA ASP A 194 -17.74 -2.52 1.80
C ASP A 194 -16.89 -1.26 2.00
N GLN A 195 -16.39 -0.67 0.91
CA GLN A 195 -15.50 0.51 0.94
C GLN A 195 -14.19 0.31 1.72
N ASN A 196 -13.72 -0.94 1.90
CA ASN A 196 -12.38 -1.18 2.43
C ASN A 196 -11.32 -0.89 1.36
N GLY A 197 -10.29 -0.14 1.67
CA GLY A 197 -9.22 0.25 0.73
C GLY A 197 -9.42 1.64 0.11
N PRO A 198 -8.41 2.21 -0.55
CA PRO A 198 -7.14 1.58 -0.84
C PRO A 198 -6.26 1.45 0.39
N HIS A 199 -5.50 0.37 0.46
CA HIS A 199 -4.47 0.15 1.45
C HIS A 199 -3.40 -0.81 0.88
N LEU A 200 -2.25 -0.86 1.54
CA LEU A 200 -1.13 -1.74 1.18
C LEU A 200 -0.97 -2.86 2.22
N VAL A 201 -0.92 -4.10 1.75
CA VAL A 201 -0.43 -5.26 2.51
C VAL A 201 0.93 -5.65 1.93
N GLN A 202 2.00 -5.53 2.70
CA GLN A 202 3.36 -5.69 2.20
C GLN A 202 4.23 -6.56 3.11
N ASP A 203 5.00 -7.49 2.52
CA ASP A 203 5.91 -8.36 3.29
C ASP A 203 5.19 -9.15 4.41
N VAL A 204 3.95 -9.58 4.17
CA VAL A 204 3.12 -10.31 5.16
C VAL A 204 3.22 -11.82 4.93
N GLU A 205 3.33 -12.58 6.02
CA GLU A 205 3.27 -14.04 6.01
C GLU A 205 1.98 -14.54 6.67
N ILE A 206 1.27 -15.46 6.03
CA ILE A 206 0.04 -16.07 6.56
C ILE A 206 0.18 -17.58 6.53
N GLU A 207 0.00 -18.27 7.65
CA GLU A 207 0.19 -19.72 7.74
C GLU A 207 -0.88 -20.44 8.56
N GLY A 208 -1.28 -21.61 8.06
CA GLY A 208 -2.04 -22.63 8.78
C GLY A 208 -3.56 -22.51 8.69
N PHE A 209 -4.12 -21.41 8.20
CA PHE A 209 -5.57 -21.21 8.06
C PHE A 209 -6.20 -22.01 6.91
N ALA A 210 -7.51 -22.26 6.97
CA ALA A 210 -8.26 -22.85 5.86
C ALA A 210 -8.19 -21.95 4.60
N VAL A 211 -8.55 -20.67 4.77
CA VAL A 211 -8.39 -19.62 3.76
C VAL A 211 -7.26 -18.68 4.18
N GLY A 212 -6.29 -18.44 3.31
CA GLY A 212 -5.20 -17.50 3.60
C GLY A 212 -5.70 -16.06 3.65
N ILE A 213 -6.14 -15.55 2.50
CA ILE A 213 -6.68 -14.20 2.33
C ILE A 213 -8.07 -14.30 1.73
N ARG A 214 -9.03 -13.50 2.22
CA ARG A 214 -10.32 -13.32 1.55
C ARG A 214 -10.60 -11.86 1.25
N THR A 215 -11.21 -11.60 0.09
CA THR A 215 -11.84 -10.33 -0.27
C THR A 215 -13.31 -10.55 -0.57
N ASP A 216 -14.11 -9.49 -0.48
CA ASP A 216 -15.51 -9.45 -0.89
C ASP A 216 -15.93 -8.00 -1.13
N LYS A 217 -17.17 -7.78 -1.59
CA LYS A 217 -17.77 -6.49 -1.95
C LYS A 217 -17.10 -5.84 -3.17
N ILE A 218 -17.80 -4.93 -3.83
CA ILE A 218 -17.38 -4.42 -5.14
C ILE A 218 -16.69 -3.05 -5.07
N LEU A 219 -16.83 -2.33 -3.96
CA LEU A 219 -16.24 -1.00 -3.83
C LEU A 219 -14.83 -1.06 -3.24
N ASN A 220 -13.99 -0.16 -3.72
CA ASN A 220 -12.57 0.02 -3.38
C ASN A 220 -11.63 -1.11 -3.85
N SER A 221 -10.35 -0.95 -3.54
CA SER A 221 -9.25 -1.73 -4.11
C SER A 221 -8.20 -2.08 -3.08
N GLN A 222 -7.52 -3.22 -3.23
CA GLN A 222 -6.39 -3.58 -2.37
C GLN A 222 -5.11 -3.78 -3.18
N THR A 223 -3.97 -3.54 -2.53
CA THR A 223 -2.65 -3.80 -3.09
C THR A 223 -1.88 -4.76 -2.21
N LEU A 224 -1.37 -5.85 -2.79
CA LEU A 224 -0.49 -6.82 -2.13
C LEU A 224 0.91 -6.73 -2.73
N SER A 225 1.94 -6.69 -1.88
CA SER A 225 3.34 -6.66 -2.33
C SER A 225 4.14 -7.66 -1.50
N ARG A 226 4.67 -8.71 -2.13
CA ARG A 226 5.54 -9.71 -1.48
C ARG A 226 4.85 -10.42 -0.30
N VAL A 227 3.60 -10.81 -0.49
CA VAL A 227 2.82 -11.56 0.51
C VAL A 227 3.02 -13.05 0.30
N THR A 228 3.23 -13.81 1.38
CA THR A 228 3.39 -15.26 1.35
C THR A 228 2.27 -15.94 2.12
N VAL A 229 1.62 -16.93 1.53
CA VAL A 229 0.48 -17.65 2.11
C VAL A 229 0.75 -19.16 2.11
N ARG A 230 0.52 -19.81 3.24
CA ARG A 230 0.45 -21.26 3.40
C ARG A 230 -0.92 -21.62 3.96
N ALA A 231 -1.85 -21.97 3.09
CA ALA A 231 -3.23 -22.26 3.45
C ALA A 231 -3.56 -23.75 3.24
N ARG A 232 -4.56 -24.25 3.97
CA ARG A 232 -4.98 -25.65 3.90
C ARG A 232 -5.95 -25.94 2.75
N GLU A 233 -6.76 -24.95 2.37
CA GLU A 233 -7.81 -25.11 1.34
C GLU A 233 -7.62 -24.14 0.18
N VAL A 234 -7.67 -22.83 0.46
CA VAL A 234 -7.56 -21.78 -0.56
C VAL A 234 -6.55 -20.72 -0.12
N GLY A 235 -5.56 -20.43 -0.96
CA GLY A 235 -4.59 -19.37 -0.69
C GLY A 235 -5.23 -17.98 -0.67
N LEU A 236 -5.85 -17.61 -1.80
CA LEU A 236 -6.59 -16.36 -1.98
C LEU A 236 -8.00 -16.64 -2.48
N LEU A 237 -9.00 -16.35 -1.64
CA LEU A 237 -10.41 -16.33 -2.02
C LEU A 237 -10.80 -14.90 -2.42
N HIS A 238 -10.75 -14.61 -3.70
CA HIS A 238 -10.96 -13.28 -4.25
C HIS A 238 -12.38 -13.12 -4.81
N ARG A 239 -13.14 -12.16 -4.25
CA ARG A 239 -14.47 -11.74 -4.72
C ARG A 239 -14.56 -10.22 -4.79
N GLY A 240 -15.27 -9.73 -5.81
CA GLY A 240 -15.77 -8.35 -5.93
C GLY A 240 -14.73 -7.24 -6.16
N GLN A 241 -13.75 -7.08 -5.27
CA GLN A 241 -12.83 -5.94 -5.24
C GLN A 241 -11.88 -5.89 -6.44
N VAL A 242 -11.24 -4.73 -6.63
CA VAL A 242 -10.05 -4.61 -7.49
C VAL A 242 -8.84 -4.98 -6.63
N LEU A 243 -8.12 -6.04 -6.99
CA LEU A 243 -6.95 -6.52 -6.27
C LEU A 243 -5.73 -6.55 -7.19
N ALA A 244 -4.69 -5.81 -6.82
CA ALA A 244 -3.38 -5.84 -7.49
C ALA A 244 -2.37 -6.54 -6.60
N ALA A 245 -1.63 -7.52 -7.12
CA ALA A 245 -0.61 -8.23 -6.36
C ALA A 245 0.70 -8.36 -7.15
N GLU A 246 1.81 -7.98 -6.50
CA GLU A 246 3.18 -8.22 -6.96
C GLU A 246 3.88 -9.18 -5.99
N GLY A 247 4.60 -10.18 -6.53
CA GLY A 247 5.41 -11.08 -5.71
C GLY A 247 4.61 -11.95 -4.75
N LEU A 248 3.33 -12.24 -5.07
CA LEU A 248 2.48 -13.11 -4.27
C LEU A 248 2.98 -14.55 -4.33
N ARG A 249 3.22 -15.16 -3.17
CA ARG A 249 3.58 -16.57 -3.04
C ARG A 249 2.49 -17.34 -2.32
N ILE A 250 2.06 -18.45 -2.88
CA ILE A 250 1.09 -19.35 -2.24
C ILE A 250 1.64 -20.76 -2.28
N HIS A 251 1.69 -21.42 -1.12
CA HIS A 251 2.14 -22.80 -0.99
C HIS A 251 1.07 -23.66 -0.32
N SER A 252 1.13 -24.95 -0.59
CA SER A 252 0.37 -26.02 0.07
C SER A 252 -1.15 -26.02 -0.12
N ALA A 253 -1.74 -24.94 -0.63
CA ALA A 253 -3.17 -24.87 -0.91
C ALA A 253 -3.53 -25.72 -2.14
N PRO A 254 -4.48 -26.67 -2.03
CA PRO A 254 -4.97 -27.45 -3.18
C PRO A 254 -5.59 -26.58 -4.30
N LEU A 255 -6.05 -25.38 -3.96
CA LEU A 255 -6.40 -24.32 -4.89
C LEU A 255 -5.69 -23.03 -4.47
N ALA A 256 -4.74 -22.55 -5.26
CA ALA A 256 -3.97 -21.37 -4.86
C ALA A 256 -4.84 -20.10 -4.88
N ILE A 257 -5.59 -19.88 -5.97
CA ILE A 257 -6.47 -18.72 -6.11
C ILE A 257 -7.84 -19.15 -6.62
N ASP A 258 -8.88 -18.77 -5.90
CA ASP A 258 -10.26 -18.83 -6.37
C ASP A 258 -10.76 -17.39 -6.59
N SER A 259 -11.01 -17.01 -7.84
CA SER A 259 -11.39 -15.64 -8.22
C SER A 259 -12.75 -15.61 -8.92
N GLY A 260 -13.67 -14.77 -8.41
CA GLY A 260 -15.03 -14.67 -8.91
C GLY A 260 -15.80 -13.47 -8.39
N GLY A 261 -17.13 -13.53 -8.39
CA GLY A 261 -17.98 -12.48 -7.80
C GLY A 261 -17.84 -11.11 -8.47
N ASN A 262 -17.56 -11.07 -9.77
CA ASN A 262 -17.15 -9.87 -10.50
C ASN A 262 -15.89 -9.21 -9.93
N GLY A 263 -14.91 -9.95 -9.40
CA GLY A 263 -13.62 -9.37 -9.00
C GLY A 263 -12.76 -8.95 -10.19
N VAL A 264 -11.81 -8.03 -9.97
CA VAL A 264 -10.75 -7.68 -10.95
C VAL A 264 -9.40 -7.96 -10.31
N LEU A 265 -8.71 -8.99 -10.79
CA LEU A 265 -7.43 -9.45 -10.24
C LEU A 265 -6.28 -9.14 -11.21
N THR A 266 -5.23 -8.51 -10.71
CA THR A 266 -3.98 -8.28 -11.45
C THR A 266 -2.84 -8.94 -10.69
N LEU A 267 -2.12 -9.87 -11.32
CA LEU A 267 -1.00 -10.60 -10.74
C LEU A 267 0.28 -10.33 -11.54
N VAL A 268 1.35 -9.95 -10.87
CA VAL A 268 2.69 -9.91 -11.47
C VAL A 268 3.70 -10.60 -10.58
N ASP A 269 4.62 -11.36 -11.17
CA ASP A 269 5.68 -12.06 -10.43
C ASP A 269 5.15 -13.04 -9.37
N ALA A 270 3.99 -13.66 -9.63
CA ALA A 270 3.35 -14.58 -8.69
C ALA A 270 3.90 -16.02 -8.82
N GLN A 271 4.08 -16.68 -7.67
CA GLN A 271 4.55 -18.06 -7.57
C GLN A 271 3.54 -18.88 -6.75
N LEU A 272 2.89 -19.83 -7.41
CA LEU A 272 1.86 -20.68 -6.82
C LEU A 272 2.35 -22.12 -6.84
N GLU A 273 2.43 -22.75 -5.68
CA GLU A 273 2.97 -24.10 -5.50
C GLU A 273 1.94 -25.00 -4.82
N GLY A 274 1.38 -25.93 -5.58
CA GLY A 274 0.37 -26.87 -5.11
C GLY A 274 0.99 -28.00 -4.28
N PRO A 275 0.20 -28.61 -3.36
CA PRO A 275 0.64 -29.82 -2.67
C PRO A 275 0.82 -30.97 -3.67
N ALA A 276 1.63 -31.97 -3.29
CA ALA A 276 1.85 -33.15 -4.13
C ALA A 276 0.52 -33.82 -4.52
N GLY A 277 0.32 -34.05 -5.82
CA GLY A 277 -0.89 -34.69 -6.34
C GLY A 277 -2.12 -33.78 -6.47
N ALA A 278 -1.97 -32.46 -6.38
CA ALA A 278 -3.07 -31.53 -6.66
C ALA A 278 -3.64 -31.77 -8.08
N LYS A 279 -4.96 -31.97 -8.16
CA LYS A 279 -5.66 -32.36 -9.40
C LYS A 279 -6.28 -31.18 -10.16
N GLY A 280 -6.39 -30.03 -9.50
CA GLY A 280 -7.05 -28.84 -10.03
C GLY A 280 -6.10 -27.83 -10.68
N PRO A 281 -6.65 -26.74 -11.24
CA PRO A 281 -5.87 -25.59 -11.69
C PRO A 281 -5.27 -24.84 -10.50
N ALA A 282 -4.19 -24.09 -10.72
CA ALA A 282 -3.66 -23.16 -9.72
C ALA A 282 -4.64 -21.99 -9.46
N ILE A 283 -5.22 -21.46 -10.55
CA ILE A 283 -6.19 -20.37 -10.52
C ILE A 283 -7.51 -20.85 -11.13
N ARG A 284 -8.59 -20.75 -10.36
CA ARG A 284 -9.96 -20.83 -10.90
C ARG A 284 -10.48 -19.40 -11.08
N LEU A 285 -10.87 -19.06 -12.30
CA LEU A 285 -11.59 -17.83 -12.62
C LEU A 285 -13.01 -18.20 -13.04
N GLU A 286 -14.01 -17.77 -12.27
CA GLU A 286 -15.42 -18.03 -12.58
C GLU A 286 -16.08 -16.84 -13.29
N LYS A 287 -16.24 -15.72 -12.59
CA LYS A 287 -16.90 -14.50 -13.08
C LYS A 287 -16.10 -13.28 -12.62
N GLY A 288 -15.30 -12.70 -13.52
CA GLY A 288 -14.43 -11.57 -13.21
C GLY A 288 -13.41 -11.30 -14.30
N HIS A 289 -12.42 -10.46 -13.99
CA HIS A 289 -11.30 -10.17 -14.88
C HIS A 289 -9.99 -10.59 -14.21
N LEU A 290 -9.10 -11.18 -15.00
CA LEU A 290 -7.75 -11.55 -14.59
C LEU A 290 -6.75 -11.04 -15.63
N TYR A 291 -5.72 -10.35 -15.15
CA TYR A 291 -4.45 -10.18 -15.84
C TYR A 291 -3.35 -10.84 -15.02
N ALA A 292 -2.48 -11.61 -15.65
CA ALA A 292 -1.30 -12.17 -15.02
C ALA A 292 -0.07 -11.98 -15.91
N ALA A 293 1.09 -11.66 -15.32
CA ALA A 293 2.36 -11.67 -16.02
C ALA A 293 3.46 -12.26 -15.14
N ARG A 294 4.34 -13.08 -15.74
CA ARG A 294 5.43 -13.79 -15.05
C ARG A 294 4.90 -14.65 -13.89
N LEU A 295 3.90 -15.49 -14.21
CA LEU A 295 3.24 -16.39 -13.27
C LEU A 295 3.87 -17.80 -13.35
N THR A 296 4.20 -18.38 -12.20
CA THR A 296 4.63 -19.78 -12.06
C THR A 296 3.63 -20.56 -11.21
N THR A 297 3.26 -21.78 -11.64
CA THR A 297 2.15 -22.61 -11.09
C THR A 297 2.55 -24.08 -10.93
N THR A 298 3.60 -24.35 -10.17
CA THR A 298 4.13 -25.71 -10.00
C THR A 298 3.20 -26.58 -9.15
N GLY A 299 3.14 -27.88 -9.44
CA GLY A 299 2.34 -28.84 -8.68
C GLY A 299 0.85 -28.91 -9.03
N PHE A 300 0.34 -28.03 -9.90
CA PHE A 300 -1.06 -28.03 -10.37
C PHE A 300 -1.21 -28.70 -11.74
N ALA A 301 -2.44 -29.13 -12.07
CA ALA A 301 -2.74 -29.76 -13.36
C ALA A 301 -2.77 -28.77 -14.54
N SER A 302 -3.09 -27.50 -14.27
CA SER A 302 -3.01 -26.38 -15.21
C SER A 302 -2.80 -25.07 -14.45
N ALA A 303 -2.39 -24.00 -15.14
CA ALA A 303 -2.20 -22.70 -14.49
C ALA A 303 -3.53 -22.01 -14.20
N ILE A 304 -4.41 -21.94 -15.20
CA ILE A 304 -5.65 -21.15 -15.13
C ILE A 304 -6.78 -21.96 -15.79
N ALA A 305 -7.87 -22.13 -15.06
CA ALA A 305 -9.17 -22.52 -15.61
C ALA A 305 -10.08 -21.29 -15.62
N ALA A 306 -10.49 -20.84 -16.80
CA ALA A 306 -11.02 -19.51 -17.03
C ALA A 306 -12.56 -19.40 -17.03
N GLY A 307 -13.27 -20.50 -16.77
CA GLY A 307 -14.72 -20.48 -16.52
C GLY A 307 -15.56 -19.90 -17.66
N GLY A 308 -15.07 -19.92 -18.91
CA GLY A 308 -15.73 -19.33 -20.06
C GLY A 308 -15.32 -17.89 -20.39
N ALA A 309 -14.32 -17.32 -19.71
CA ALA A 309 -13.75 -16.03 -20.11
C ALA A 309 -13.15 -16.12 -21.54
N PRO A 310 -13.25 -15.05 -22.37
CA PRO A 310 -12.81 -15.07 -23.76
C PRO A 310 -11.34 -15.48 -23.99
N GLY A 311 -10.47 -15.22 -23.02
CA GLY A 311 -9.06 -15.58 -23.05
C GLY A 311 -8.76 -17.08 -22.91
N GLY A 312 -9.76 -17.89 -22.55
CA GLY A 312 -9.62 -19.34 -22.40
C GLY A 312 -8.69 -19.77 -21.25
N ASP A 313 -8.46 -21.09 -21.15
CA ASP A 313 -7.60 -21.70 -20.14
C ASP A 313 -6.10 -21.52 -20.45
N ALA A 314 -5.23 -21.72 -19.46
CA ALA A 314 -3.77 -21.69 -19.62
C ALA A 314 -3.08 -22.92 -19.01
N ALA A 315 -2.19 -23.57 -19.79
CA ALA A 315 -1.65 -24.90 -19.48
C ALA A 315 -0.52 -24.97 -18.41
N GLY A 316 0.14 -23.86 -18.04
CA GLY A 316 1.20 -23.86 -17.01
C GLY A 316 2.46 -24.71 -17.34
N PRO A 317 3.42 -24.83 -16.41
CA PRO A 317 3.47 -24.13 -15.12
C PRO A 317 3.91 -22.67 -15.28
N ASN A 318 4.54 -22.29 -16.41
CA ASN A 318 5.02 -20.94 -16.65
C ASN A 318 4.10 -20.19 -17.62
N VAL A 319 3.51 -19.09 -17.15
CA VAL A 319 2.65 -18.19 -17.93
C VAL A 319 3.33 -16.83 -18.01
N ALA A 320 3.89 -16.51 -19.18
CA ALA A 320 4.58 -15.24 -19.40
C ALA A 320 3.64 -14.05 -19.26
N GLU A 321 2.44 -14.17 -19.83
CA GLU A 321 1.36 -13.19 -19.77
C GLU A 321 0.02 -13.87 -20.06
N TYR A 322 -1.04 -13.39 -19.42
CA TYR A 322 -2.41 -13.83 -19.61
C TYR A 322 -3.37 -12.66 -19.38
N ALA A 323 -4.39 -12.56 -20.22
CA ALA A 323 -5.51 -11.64 -20.05
C ALA A 323 -6.82 -12.41 -20.30
N SER A 324 -7.70 -12.43 -19.31
CA SER A 324 -8.98 -13.15 -19.39
C SER A 324 -9.92 -12.59 -20.46
N HIS A 325 -9.75 -11.32 -20.79
CA HIS A 325 -10.44 -10.61 -21.86
C HIS A 325 -9.36 -10.03 -22.76
N GLY A 326 -9.56 -10.10 -24.08
CA GLY A 326 -8.56 -9.67 -25.06
C GLY A 326 -8.07 -8.23 -24.82
N PRO A 327 -6.83 -7.92 -25.21
CA PRO A 327 -6.26 -6.60 -25.01
C PRO A 327 -6.94 -5.55 -25.90
N ASP A 328 -7.32 -4.43 -25.32
CA ASP A 328 -7.67 -3.23 -26.07
C ASP A 328 -6.39 -2.54 -26.54
N THR A 329 -6.40 -2.02 -27.77
CA THR A 329 -5.25 -1.29 -28.35
C THR A 329 -5.70 0.05 -28.90
N LEU A 330 -4.96 1.12 -28.59
CA LEU A 330 -5.25 2.47 -29.05
C LEU A 330 -4.02 3.15 -29.64
N GLY A 331 -4.08 3.42 -30.95
CA GLY A 331 -2.96 3.92 -31.72
C GLY A 331 -2.50 2.88 -32.75
N GLU A 332 -2.05 3.35 -33.91
CA GLU A 332 -1.56 2.47 -34.96
C GLU A 332 -0.25 1.79 -34.52
N GLY A 333 -0.18 0.46 -34.62
CA GLY A 333 0.99 -0.31 -34.23
C GLY A 333 1.12 -0.64 -32.74
N SER A 334 0.17 -0.23 -31.88
CA SER A 334 0.23 -0.54 -30.45
C SER A 334 0.30 -2.07 -30.20
N PRO A 335 1.27 -2.56 -29.41
CA PRO A 335 1.37 -3.99 -29.08
C PRO A 335 0.14 -4.52 -28.35
N LYS A 336 -0.15 -5.81 -28.53
CA LYS A 336 -1.21 -6.53 -27.78
C LYS A 336 -0.74 -7.11 -26.43
N THR A 337 0.53 -6.90 -26.08
CA THR A 337 1.13 -7.34 -24.81
C THR A 337 1.43 -6.16 -23.92
N GLY A 338 1.33 -6.35 -22.61
CA GLY A 338 1.75 -5.42 -21.57
C GLY A 338 3.20 -4.97 -21.71
N LEU A 339 3.53 -3.83 -21.09
CA LEU A 339 4.92 -3.36 -21.03
C LEU A 339 5.80 -4.34 -20.24
N ARG A 340 5.22 -4.98 -19.22
CA ARG A 340 5.87 -5.95 -18.35
C ARG A 340 7.18 -5.40 -17.79
N LEU A 341 7.17 -4.14 -17.36
CA LEU A 341 8.28 -3.55 -16.65
C LEU A 341 8.55 -4.39 -15.40
N LYS A 342 9.83 -4.48 -15.03
CA LYS A 342 10.25 -5.18 -13.82
C LYS A 342 10.42 -4.13 -12.72
N PRO A 343 9.57 -4.14 -11.67
CA PRO A 343 9.73 -3.22 -10.58
C PRO A 343 10.99 -3.53 -9.77
N GLU A 344 11.64 -2.49 -9.26
CA GLU A 344 12.68 -2.67 -8.26
C GLU A 344 12.04 -2.75 -6.86
N ARG A 345 12.67 -3.49 -5.95
CA ARG A 345 12.31 -3.47 -4.54
C ARG A 345 12.79 -2.15 -3.93
N GLU A 346 12.01 -1.58 -3.02
CA GLU A 346 12.46 -0.42 -2.25
C GLU A 346 13.80 -0.74 -1.54
N PRO A 347 14.76 0.20 -1.50
CA PRO A 347 15.96 0.04 -0.68
C PRO A 347 15.58 -0.24 0.78
N ASP A 348 16.28 -1.19 1.38
CA ASP A 348 16.18 -1.42 2.81
C ASP A 348 16.94 -0.31 3.55
N VAL A 349 16.22 0.44 4.38
CA VAL A 349 16.79 1.48 5.24
C VAL A 349 16.25 1.16 6.63
N PRO A 350 17.05 0.57 7.53
CA PRO A 350 16.57 0.23 8.87
C PRO A 350 16.17 1.48 9.65
N LEU A 351 15.25 1.33 10.61
CA LEU A 351 15.04 2.35 11.63
C LEU A 351 16.24 2.38 12.57
N PRO A 352 16.50 3.51 13.25
CA PRO A 352 17.56 3.55 14.24
C PRO A 352 17.38 2.47 15.32
N SER A 353 18.52 1.90 15.74
CA SER A 353 18.57 0.92 16.83
C SER A 353 18.84 1.56 18.19
N LYS A 354 19.09 2.88 18.21
CA LYS A 354 19.43 3.64 19.41
C LYS A 354 18.64 4.95 19.48
N ALA A 355 18.28 5.37 20.69
CA ALA A 355 17.46 6.56 20.90
C ALA A 355 18.17 7.86 20.47
N GLU A 356 19.49 7.95 20.61
CA GLU A 356 20.30 9.15 20.28
C GLU A 356 20.37 9.48 18.78
N GLU A 357 20.05 8.52 17.92
CA GLU A 357 19.97 8.68 16.46
C GLU A 357 18.68 9.38 16.00
N TRP A 358 17.77 9.66 16.94
CA TRP A 358 16.55 10.41 16.70
C TRP A 358 16.73 11.88 17.09
N VAL A 359 16.13 12.77 16.29
CA VAL A 359 16.03 14.21 16.57
C VAL A 359 14.60 14.66 16.38
N CYS A 360 13.99 15.22 17.43
CA CYS A 360 12.64 15.74 17.35
C CYS A 360 12.65 17.15 16.75
N ALA A 361 11.97 17.38 15.63
CA ALA A 361 11.89 18.70 15.02
C ALA A 361 11.19 19.73 15.92
N ASN A 362 10.26 19.27 16.76
CA ASN A 362 9.54 20.14 17.68
C ASN A 362 10.43 20.75 18.77
N ASP A 363 11.55 20.10 19.12
CA ASP A 363 12.52 20.65 20.06
C ASP A 363 13.36 21.80 19.44
N PHE A 364 13.24 22.01 18.13
CA PHE A 364 13.89 23.10 17.36
C PHE A 364 12.92 24.16 16.87
N GLY A 365 11.68 24.15 17.38
CA GLY A 365 10.69 25.20 17.15
C GLY A 365 9.60 24.87 16.12
N ALA A 366 9.58 23.66 15.55
CA ALA A 366 8.43 23.22 14.76
C ALA A 366 7.21 22.97 15.68
N LYS A 367 6.04 23.49 15.32
CA LYS A 367 4.85 23.47 16.17
C LYS A 367 3.57 23.37 15.32
N PRO A 368 2.87 22.22 15.36
CA PRO A 368 1.64 22.09 14.62
C PRO A 368 0.50 22.88 15.28
N GLY A 369 -0.45 23.33 14.46
CA GLY A 369 -1.70 23.94 14.92
C GLY A 369 -1.63 25.45 15.15
N ASP A 370 -0.66 26.14 14.56
CA ASP A 370 -0.70 27.57 14.32
C ASP A 370 -0.40 27.89 12.84
N GLU A 371 -0.34 29.17 12.49
CA GLU A 371 -0.16 29.64 11.12
C GLU A 371 1.29 30.09 10.84
N GLU A 372 2.24 29.81 11.74
CA GLU A 372 3.64 30.22 11.60
C GLU A 372 4.42 29.30 10.64
N ASP A 373 5.59 29.73 10.17
CA ASP A 373 6.42 28.91 9.29
C ASP A 373 7.28 27.94 10.11
N ASP A 374 7.04 26.64 9.98
CA ASP A 374 7.76 25.55 10.66
C ASP A 374 9.03 25.11 9.93
N ALA A 375 9.21 25.50 8.66
CA ALA A 375 10.38 25.13 7.86
C ALA A 375 11.73 25.47 8.55
N PRO A 376 11.90 26.61 9.25
CA PRO A 376 13.11 26.88 10.03
C PRO A 376 13.34 25.86 11.16
N GLY A 377 12.29 25.37 11.81
CA GLY A 377 12.39 24.33 12.84
C GLY A 377 12.81 22.98 12.25
N PHE A 378 12.22 22.61 11.11
CA PHE A 378 12.63 21.42 10.35
C PHE A 378 14.10 21.49 9.92
N GLN A 379 14.54 22.64 9.39
CA GLN A 379 15.92 22.81 8.94
C GLN A 379 16.91 22.71 10.11
N LYS A 380 16.66 23.39 11.23
CA LYS A 380 17.52 23.30 12.43
C LYS A 380 17.65 21.88 12.97
N ALA A 381 16.56 21.11 12.95
CA ALA A 381 16.58 19.73 13.39
C ALA A 381 17.40 18.83 12.46
N ILE A 382 17.31 19.04 11.14
CA ILE A 382 18.16 18.35 10.16
C ILE A 382 19.63 18.74 10.34
N ASP A 383 19.92 20.02 10.54
CA ASP A 383 21.28 20.52 10.73
C ASP A 383 21.92 19.92 12.00
N GLU A 384 21.18 19.89 13.11
CA GLU A 384 21.66 19.29 14.36
C GLU A 384 21.81 17.77 14.22
N ALA A 385 20.87 17.09 13.55
CA ALA A 385 21.00 15.66 13.26
C ALA A 385 22.27 15.35 12.46
N ALA A 386 22.51 16.08 11.37
CA ALA A 386 23.71 15.96 10.55
C ALA A 386 24.99 16.22 11.36
N LYS A 387 25.00 17.26 12.19
CA LYS A 387 26.14 17.64 13.04
C LYS A 387 26.53 16.55 14.03
N LYS A 388 25.57 15.86 14.64
CA LYS A 388 25.84 14.77 15.60
C LYS A 388 25.89 13.37 14.98
N GLY A 389 25.73 13.26 13.66
CA GLY A 389 25.68 11.97 12.95
C GLY A 389 24.40 11.17 13.19
N ALA A 390 23.33 11.80 13.68
CA ALA A 390 22.03 11.17 13.83
C ALA A 390 21.36 10.96 12.47
N SER A 391 20.64 9.85 12.34
CA SER A 391 20.15 9.38 11.05
C SER A 391 18.69 9.76 10.78
N THR A 392 17.92 10.06 11.83
CA THR A 392 16.47 10.27 11.73
C THR A 392 16.00 11.55 12.41
N VAL A 393 15.25 12.37 11.67
CA VAL A 393 14.46 13.48 12.20
C VAL A 393 13.00 13.05 12.27
N TYR A 394 12.32 13.32 13.39
CA TYR A 394 10.91 13.01 13.54
C TYR A 394 10.04 14.20 13.95
N LEU A 395 8.76 14.13 13.64
CA LEU A 395 7.74 15.12 13.95
C LEU A 395 6.69 14.53 14.90
N LEU A 396 6.19 15.35 15.82
CA LEU A 396 5.12 14.97 16.74
C LEU A 396 3.73 15.06 16.09
N GLY A 397 2.83 14.15 16.44
CA GLY A 397 1.45 14.12 15.95
C GLY A 397 0.66 15.43 16.12
N GLY A 398 -0.34 15.66 15.28
CA GLY A 398 -1.35 16.69 15.52
C GLY A 398 -2.24 16.33 16.72
N LYS A 399 -2.80 17.36 17.35
CA LYS A 399 -3.87 17.24 18.36
C LYS A 399 -5.22 16.93 17.70
N ASN A 400 -6.22 16.58 18.52
CA ASN A 400 -7.59 16.41 18.04
C ASN A 400 -8.20 17.75 17.56
N GLY A 401 -8.76 17.73 16.35
CA GLY A 401 -9.40 18.90 15.71
C GLY A 401 -8.42 19.82 14.99
N ASP A 402 -8.95 20.67 14.10
CA ASP A 402 -8.17 21.63 13.32
C ASP A 402 -8.07 23.00 14.04
N PRO A 403 -6.99 23.77 13.85
CA PRO A 403 -5.79 23.42 13.08
C PRO A 403 -4.88 22.43 13.84
N ASN A 404 -4.36 21.45 13.11
CA ASN A 404 -3.44 20.41 13.61
C ASN A 404 -2.28 20.10 12.65
N TRP A 405 -2.03 20.99 11.70
CA TRP A 405 -0.99 20.84 10.69
C TRP A 405 0.24 21.69 11.03
N TYR A 406 1.37 21.31 10.45
CA TYR A 406 2.55 22.14 10.30
C TYR A 406 2.45 22.95 9.00
N TRP A 407 2.94 24.17 9.03
CA TRP A 407 3.05 25.04 7.87
C TRP A 407 4.48 25.11 7.37
N MET A 408 4.69 24.79 6.11
CA MET A 408 5.99 24.87 5.45
C MET A 408 5.92 25.96 4.37
N LYS A 409 6.54 27.12 4.61
CA LYS A 409 6.46 28.25 3.66
C LYS A 409 7.71 28.44 2.82
N ARG A 410 8.76 27.64 3.06
CA ARG A 410 10.00 27.62 2.30
C ARG A 410 10.61 26.23 2.26
N ASP A 411 11.55 26.03 1.35
CA ASP A 411 12.24 24.76 1.19
C ASP A 411 13.09 24.38 2.40
N VAL A 412 13.18 23.08 2.65
CA VAL A 412 13.99 22.45 3.70
C VAL A 412 14.95 21.46 3.02
N ARG A 413 16.25 21.67 3.20
CA ARG A 413 17.29 20.80 2.62
C ARG A 413 17.56 19.61 3.54
N VAL A 414 17.46 18.39 3.00
CA VAL A 414 17.86 17.16 3.70
C VAL A 414 19.29 16.78 3.31
N HIS A 415 20.21 16.83 4.27
CA HIS A 415 21.66 16.69 4.05
C HIS A 415 22.36 15.89 5.15
N GLY A 416 23.64 15.58 4.93
CA GLY A 416 24.51 14.88 5.88
C GLY A 416 24.02 13.46 6.19
N SER A 417 24.11 13.07 7.47
CA SER A 417 23.72 11.74 7.95
C SER A 417 22.22 11.47 7.92
N VAL A 418 21.38 12.48 7.68
CA VAL A 418 19.92 12.34 7.72
C VAL A 418 19.45 11.48 6.55
N GLN A 419 19.07 10.25 6.87
CA GLN A 419 18.50 9.26 5.95
C GLN A 419 16.98 9.17 6.06
N ARG A 420 16.38 9.71 7.13
CA ARG A 420 14.93 9.63 7.35
C ARG A 420 14.34 10.89 7.97
N VAL A 421 13.21 11.33 7.42
CA VAL A 421 12.30 12.30 8.03
C VAL A 421 10.94 11.62 8.20
N MET A 422 10.45 11.49 9.44
CA MET A 422 9.21 10.75 9.67
C MET A 422 8.26 11.33 10.72
N GLY A 423 6.98 11.06 10.54
CA GLY A 423 5.96 11.31 11.56
C GLY A 423 5.85 10.22 12.60
N LEU A 424 5.65 10.59 13.86
CA LEU A 424 5.20 9.70 14.93
C LEU A 424 3.82 10.17 15.42
N GLY A 425 2.78 9.60 14.82
CA GLY A 425 1.38 9.99 14.97
C GLY A 425 0.79 10.49 13.64
N PHE A 426 -0.28 11.27 13.72
CA PHE A 426 -0.91 11.89 12.56
C PHE A 426 -0.24 13.22 12.22
N ILE A 427 0.59 13.25 11.17
CA ILE A 427 1.28 14.49 10.75
C ILE A 427 0.60 15.06 9.52
N ARG A 428 0.11 16.31 9.59
CA ARG A 428 -0.30 17.08 8.43
C ARG A 428 0.70 18.18 8.15
N ILE A 429 1.14 18.33 6.90
CA ILE A 429 2.03 19.40 6.45
C ILE A 429 1.36 20.13 5.29
N LEU A 430 1.26 21.45 5.37
CA LEU A 430 0.74 22.31 4.32
C LEU A 430 1.89 23.14 3.75
N GLY A 431 2.08 23.14 2.43
CA GLY A 431 3.28 23.68 1.80
C GLY A 431 3.06 24.63 0.63
N GLY A 432 1.83 25.02 0.33
CA GLY A 432 1.51 25.91 -0.79
C GLY A 432 0.24 25.52 -1.56
N PRO A 433 -0.41 26.48 -2.23
CA PRO A 433 -1.67 26.23 -2.93
C PRO A 433 -1.42 25.42 -4.20
N SER A 434 -2.05 24.28 -4.34
CA SER A 434 -1.99 23.50 -5.60
C SER A 434 -2.66 24.24 -6.78
N LYS A 435 -3.37 25.36 -6.53
CA LYS A 435 -4.12 26.14 -7.54
C LYS A 435 -3.23 27.14 -8.27
N ASP A 436 -2.02 27.33 -7.75
CA ASP A 436 -1.06 28.25 -8.32
C ASP A 436 -0.72 27.87 -9.77
N PRO A 437 -0.69 28.82 -10.71
CA PRO A 437 -0.31 28.56 -12.10
C PRO A 437 1.08 27.94 -12.27
N THR A 438 1.98 28.11 -11.30
CA THR A 438 3.34 27.59 -11.32
C THR A 438 3.49 26.24 -10.62
N TYR A 439 2.39 25.63 -10.16
CA TYR A 439 2.40 24.31 -9.53
C TYR A 439 3.05 23.24 -10.44
N PRO A 440 3.91 22.34 -9.89
CA PRO A 440 4.25 22.16 -8.48
C PRO A 440 5.42 23.02 -7.97
N GLU A 441 5.93 23.96 -8.77
CA GLU A 441 7.13 24.73 -8.40
C GLU A 441 6.90 25.71 -7.25
N ASN A 442 5.69 26.20 -7.08
CA ASN A 442 5.32 27.10 -5.98
C ASN A 442 5.35 26.45 -4.59
N LEU A 443 5.33 25.11 -4.52
CA LEU A 443 5.30 24.42 -3.23
C LEU A 443 6.62 24.61 -2.50
N ALA A 444 6.54 24.83 -1.20
CA ALA A 444 7.64 24.53 -0.30
C ALA A 444 7.92 23.01 -0.35
N LYS A 445 9.19 22.65 -0.44
CA LYS A 445 9.63 21.25 -0.58
C LYS A 445 10.62 20.83 0.50
N PHE A 446 10.58 19.54 0.85
CA PHE A 446 11.80 18.87 1.30
C PHE A 446 12.65 18.56 0.07
N VAL A 447 13.88 19.08 0.02
CA VAL A 447 14.78 18.98 -1.14
C VAL A 447 15.91 18.00 -0.85
N VAL A 448 15.97 16.92 -1.63
CA VAL A 448 17.09 15.96 -1.65
C VAL A 448 17.99 16.29 -2.85
N GLY A 449 18.84 17.28 -2.63
CA GLY A 449 19.85 17.74 -3.60
C GLY A 449 21.20 17.03 -3.45
N ASP A 450 22.15 17.43 -4.29
CA ASP A 450 23.50 16.88 -4.28
C ASP A 450 24.17 17.11 -2.93
N ASP A 451 24.75 16.02 -2.43
CA ASP A 451 25.50 15.98 -1.20
C ASP A 451 26.45 14.77 -1.25
N PRO A 452 27.73 14.99 -1.62
CA PRO A 452 28.70 13.90 -1.75
C PRO A 452 28.90 13.12 -0.45
N GLN A 453 28.70 13.76 0.71
CA GLN A 453 28.85 13.17 2.04
C GLN A 453 27.50 12.73 2.63
N GLY A 454 26.39 13.04 1.96
CA GLY A 454 25.04 12.77 2.44
C GLY A 454 24.61 11.32 2.26
N ALA A 455 23.58 10.93 3.03
CA ALA A 455 22.94 9.63 2.90
C ALA A 455 22.50 9.36 1.44
N LYS A 456 22.84 8.17 0.93
CA LYS A 456 22.53 7.73 -0.46
C LYS A 456 21.07 7.41 -0.68
N VAL A 457 20.33 7.13 0.39
CA VAL A 457 18.87 6.94 0.36
C VAL A 457 18.26 7.84 1.42
N VAL A 458 17.23 8.59 1.03
CA VAL A 458 16.45 9.45 1.94
C VAL A 458 15.01 8.99 1.96
N VAL A 459 14.51 8.65 3.15
CA VAL A 459 13.17 8.14 3.39
C VAL A 459 12.29 9.22 4.00
N PHE A 460 11.15 9.51 3.38
CA PHE A 460 10.07 10.29 3.97
C PHE A 460 8.95 9.35 4.38
N GLN A 461 8.50 9.43 5.63
CA GLN A 461 7.57 8.42 6.15
C GLN A 461 6.50 8.99 7.10
N HIS A 462 5.23 8.58 6.97
CA HIS A 462 4.12 9.08 7.80
C HIS A 462 3.96 10.61 7.79
N LEU A 463 4.13 11.24 6.63
CA LEU A 463 3.92 12.68 6.43
C LEU A 463 2.69 12.88 5.55
N GLN A 464 1.64 13.54 6.01
CA GLN A 464 0.36 13.61 5.31
C GLN A 464 -0.05 15.05 4.96
N VAL A 465 -1.10 15.19 4.16
CA VAL A 465 -1.77 16.49 3.88
C VAL A 465 -3.24 16.44 4.31
N PHE A 466 -3.94 15.33 3.99
CA PHE A 466 -5.39 15.14 4.20
C PHE A 466 -6.23 16.39 3.87
N SER A 467 -5.83 17.10 2.81
CA SER A 467 -6.56 18.18 2.19
C SER A 467 -6.11 18.26 0.73
N PRO A 468 -6.99 18.50 -0.24
CA PRO A 468 -6.57 18.70 -1.62
C PRO A 468 -5.80 20.03 -1.80
N TRP A 469 -5.87 20.96 -0.83
CA TRP A 469 -5.15 22.26 -0.82
C TRP A 469 -5.03 22.77 0.62
N PRO A 470 -3.89 23.34 1.06
CA PRO A 470 -2.55 23.39 0.44
C PRO A 470 -1.78 22.05 0.55
N SER A 471 -0.82 21.77 -0.35
CA SER A 471 0.04 20.57 -0.35
C SER A 471 1.50 20.95 -0.06
N PHE A 472 2.37 20.00 0.34
CA PHE A 472 3.84 20.18 0.34
C PHE A 472 4.52 19.33 -0.75
N GLY A 473 5.78 19.63 -1.04
CA GLY A 473 6.61 18.90 -2.00
C GLY A 473 7.66 17.99 -1.35
N ILE A 474 7.96 16.86 -2.00
CA ILE A 474 9.17 16.05 -1.77
C ILE A 474 9.90 16.00 -3.10
N GLU A 475 11.08 16.64 -3.17
CA GLU A 475 11.83 16.79 -4.41
C GLU A 475 13.08 15.93 -4.42
N ALA A 476 13.09 14.92 -5.29
CA ALA A 476 14.29 14.20 -5.67
C ALA A 476 15.02 15.03 -6.75
N ARG A 477 16.15 15.65 -6.38
CA ARG A 477 16.92 16.52 -7.28
C ARG A 477 18.27 15.91 -7.68
N SER A 478 18.84 15.04 -6.87
CA SER A 478 20.13 14.40 -7.13
C SER A 478 19.97 13.02 -7.77
N PRO A 479 20.64 12.70 -8.90
CA PRO A 479 20.66 11.35 -9.46
C PRO A 479 21.44 10.35 -8.60
N ASP A 480 22.35 10.83 -7.74
CA ASP A 480 23.19 10.00 -6.87
C ASP A 480 22.53 9.63 -5.53
N ARG A 481 21.34 10.18 -5.26
CA ARG A 481 20.60 9.95 -4.01
C ARG A 481 19.17 9.50 -4.33
N THR A 482 18.82 8.32 -3.84
CA THR A 482 17.48 7.74 -4.04
C THR A 482 16.51 8.31 -3.02
N VAL A 483 15.31 8.69 -3.46
CA VAL A 483 14.22 9.10 -2.56
C VAL A 483 13.22 7.97 -2.39
N VAL A 484 12.78 7.74 -1.16
CA VAL A 484 11.77 6.74 -0.82
C VAL A 484 10.66 7.41 -0.01
N CYS A 485 9.46 7.46 -0.55
CA CYS A 485 8.26 7.94 0.14
C CYS A 485 7.46 6.72 0.65
N ARG A 486 7.22 6.63 1.96
CA ARG A 486 6.51 5.50 2.60
C ARG A 486 5.34 5.99 3.43
N THR A 487 4.10 5.67 3.07
CA THR A 487 2.92 6.13 3.83
C THR A 487 2.90 7.65 3.90
N THR A 488 2.93 8.31 2.73
CA THR A 488 2.99 9.78 2.65
C THR A 488 1.91 10.38 1.76
N GLY A 489 1.42 11.54 2.15
CA GLY A 489 0.71 12.49 1.31
C GLY A 489 1.67 13.36 0.47
N GLY A 490 1.11 14.40 -0.16
CA GLY A 490 1.86 15.49 -0.76
C GLY A 490 2.15 15.32 -2.25
N THR A 491 3.14 16.07 -2.73
CA THR A 491 3.54 16.11 -4.15
C THR A 491 4.96 15.61 -4.31
N VAL A 492 5.14 14.49 -5.00
CA VAL A 492 6.47 13.96 -5.33
C VAL A 492 6.96 14.59 -6.64
N ILE A 493 8.16 15.15 -6.63
CA ILE A 493 8.80 15.79 -7.79
C ILE A 493 10.10 15.04 -8.08
N ALA A 494 10.14 14.32 -9.20
CA ALA A 494 11.32 13.59 -9.65
C ALA A 494 11.98 14.34 -10.80
N ARG A 495 13.12 14.97 -10.51
CA ARG A 495 13.95 15.69 -11.49
C ARG A 495 14.67 14.71 -12.43
N PRO A 496 15.33 15.19 -13.50
CA PRO A 496 15.88 14.31 -14.52
C PRO A 496 16.83 13.26 -13.93
N GLN A 497 16.77 12.04 -14.46
CA GLN A 497 17.64 10.91 -14.08
C GLN A 497 17.54 10.44 -12.62
N THR A 498 16.61 10.97 -11.82
CA THR A 498 16.44 10.56 -10.42
C THR A 498 15.70 9.23 -10.27
N ARG A 499 15.88 8.59 -9.11
CA ARG A 499 15.22 7.33 -8.74
C ARG A 499 14.35 7.56 -7.51
N VAL A 500 13.05 7.25 -7.64
CA VAL A 500 12.09 7.43 -6.55
C VAL A 500 11.24 6.19 -6.34
N PHE A 501 11.07 5.81 -5.08
CA PHE A 501 10.11 4.79 -4.66
C PHE A 501 8.95 5.46 -3.94
N MET A 502 7.72 5.17 -4.36
CA MET A 502 6.50 5.63 -3.73
C MET A 502 5.73 4.41 -3.22
N THR A 503 5.65 4.24 -1.92
CA THR A 503 5.05 3.06 -1.30
C THR A 503 3.96 3.52 -0.36
N ASN A 504 2.72 3.18 -0.67
CA ASN A 504 1.54 3.56 0.09
C ASN A 504 1.34 5.09 0.13
N CYS A 505 1.27 5.73 -1.04
CA CYS A 505 1.26 7.20 -1.13
C CYS A 505 -0.09 7.76 -1.59
N VAL A 506 -0.41 8.97 -1.13
CA VAL A 506 -1.54 9.78 -1.58
C VAL A 506 -1.04 11.10 -2.16
N GLY A 507 -1.63 11.59 -3.24
CA GLY A 507 -1.43 12.96 -3.71
C GLY A 507 -1.08 13.07 -5.19
N HIS A 508 0.00 13.80 -5.52
CA HIS A 508 0.41 14.05 -6.90
C HIS A 508 1.87 13.66 -7.17
N CYS A 509 2.19 13.45 -8.44
CA CYS A 509 3.54 13.06 -8.86
C CYS A 509 3.90 13.68 -10.20
N TYR A 510 5.07 14.31 -10.28
CA TYR A 510 5.60 14.93 -11.50
C TYR A 510 7.02 14.43 -11.73
N GLN A 511 7.20 13.73 -12.84
CA GLN A 511 8.47 13.16 -13.24
C GLN A 511 8.97 13.76 -14.55
N GLU A 512 10.28 13.95 -14.62
CA GLU A 512 11.01 14.48 -15.77
C GLU A 512 11.89 13.42 -16.44
N ALA A 513 12.54 13.82 -17.55
CA ALA A 513 13.20 12.92 -18.48
C ALA A 513 14.26 12.02 -17.82
N GLY A 514 14.23 10.74 -18.15
CA GLY A 514 15.18 9.74 -17.65
C GLY A 514 15.01 9.34 -16.18
N SER A 515 14.10 9.98 -15.42
CA SER A 515 13.81 9.53 -14.05
C SER A 515 13.03 8.20 -14.06
N THR A 516 13.11 7.47 -12.95
CA THR A 516 12.38 6.23 -12.74
C THR A 516 11.61 6.25 -11.42
N ILE A 517 10.32 5.95 -11.50
CA ILE A 517 9.43 5.85 -10.34
C ILE A 517 8.80 4.47 -10.27
N TRP A 518 8.87 3.85 -9.08
CA TRP A 518 8.10 2.67 -8.73
C TRP A 518 7.09 3.02 -7.64
N ALA A 519 5.81 2.91 -7.97
CA ALA A 519 4.70 3.16 -7.07
C ALA A 519 4.00 1.84 -6.67
N ARG A 520 3.90 1.55 -5.37
CA ARG A 520 3.08 0.46 -4.82
C ARG A 520 2.01 1.07 -3.94
N GLN A 521 0.75 0.84 -4.26
CA GLN A 521 -0.41 1.55 -3.71
C GLN A 521 -0.27 3.06 -3.93
N TRP A 522 -0.89 3.54 -5.01
CA TRP A 522 -0.97 4.95 -5.34
C TRP A 522 -2.43 5.41 -5.30
N ASN A 523 -2.74 6.31 -4.38
CA ASN A 523 -4.03 6.99 -4.36
C ASN A 523 -3.87 8.42 -4.85
N THR A 524 -4.57 8.77 -5.92
CA THR A 524 -4.53 10.13 -6.44
C THR A 524 -5.93 10.62 -6.74
N GLU A 525 -6.41 11.65 -6.06
CA GLU A 525 -7.84 12.02 -6.06
C GLU A 525 -8.09 13.23 -6.95
N GLY A 526 -8.57 14.35 -6.39
CA GLY A 526 -8.73 15.61 -7.13
C GLY A 526 -7.39 16.10 -7.69
N GLY A 527 -7.40 16.63 -8.92
CA GLY A 527 -6.19 17.13 -9.57
C GLY A 527 -5.91 18.63 -9.31
N PRO A 528 -4.65 19.07 -9.46
CA PRO A 528 -4.26 20.48 -9.46
C PRO A 528 -5.01 21.27 -10.55
N GLU A 529 -5.64 22.40 -10.21
CA GLU A 529 -6.57 23.10 -11.09
C GLU A 529 -5.85 23.69 -12.30
N ALA A 530 -4.65 24.24 -12.07
CA ALA A 530 -3.82 24.83 -13.12
C ALA A 530 -3.30 23.80 -14.14
N VAL A 531 -2.87 22.61 -13.68
CA VAL A 531 -2.22 21.61 -14.54
C VAL A 531 -3.21 20.55 -15.04
N ARG A 532 -4.29 20.30 -14.29
CA ARG A 532 -5.33 19.27 -14.52
C ARG A 532 -4.79 17.85 -14.75
N VAL A 533 -3.59 17.56 -14.23
CA VAL A 533 -2.91 16.26 -14.32
C VAL A 533 -2.43 15.88 -12.93
N ASN A 534 -2.80 14.70 -12.45
CA ASN A 534 -2.42 14.20 -11.14
C ASN A 534 -1.02 13.56 -11.12
N THR A 535 -0.78 12.69 -12.11
CA THR A 535 0.48 11.95 -12.27
C THR A 535 1.02 12.24 -13.66
N ARG A 536 2.16 12.92 -13.77
CA ARG A 536 2.79 13.27 -15.05
C ARG A 536 4.11 12.54 -15.21
N ASN A 537 4.22 11.76 -16.28
CA ASN A 537 5.46 11.18 -16.75
C ASN A 537 5.91 11.85 -18.06
N ASP A 538 6.86 12.78 -17.98
CA ASP A 538 7.49 13.42 -19.14
C ASP A 538 8.85 12.75 -19.43
N GLY A 539 8.88 11.70 -20.25
CA GLY A 539 10.11 11.10 -20.75
C GLY A 539 10.88 10.18 -19.79
N GLY A 540 10.26 9.69 -18.72
CA GLY A 540 10.87 8.71 -17.82
C GLY A 540 10.14 7.35 -17.80
N GLN A 541 10.47 6.50 -16.83
CA GLN A 541 9.83 5.21 -16.61
C GLN A 541 8.97 5.24 -15.33
N LEU A 542 7.68 4.95 -15.45
CA LEU A 542 6.73 4.94 -14.35
C LEU A 542 6.07 3.56 -14.25
N TRP A 543 6.16 2.94 -13.09
CA TRP A 543 5.48 1.68 -12.80
C TRP A 543 4.57 1.86 -11.58
N ILE A 544 3.31 1.47 -11.69
CA ILE A 544 2.30 1.61 -10.63
C ILE A 544 1.62 0.26 -10.39
N LEU A 545 1.64 -0.22 -9.15
CA LEU A 545 0.83 -1.34 -8.67
C LEU A 545 -0.25 -0.80 -7.74
N GLY A 546 -1.51 -0.99 -8.12
CA GLY A 546 -2.68 -0.50 -7.38
C GLY A 546 -2.83 1.01 -7.50
N LEU A 547 -3.70 1.46 -8.41
CA LEU A 547 -4.11 2.86 -8.56
C LEU A 547 -5.55 3.02 -8.06
N LYS A 548 -5.79 3.79 -7.00
CA LYS A 548 -7.12 4.29 -6.65
C LYS A 548 -7.22 5.77 -7.00
N THR A 549 -8.37 6.18 -7.51
CA THR A 549 -8.60 7.59 -7.84
C THR A 549 -10.08 7.95 -7.78
N GLU A 550 -10.37 9.25 -7.76
CA GLU A 550 -11.70 9.86 -7.79
C GLU A 550 -11.61 11.29 -8.34
N ALA A 551 -12.75 11.97 -8.54
CA ALA A 551 -12.85 13.32 -9.08
C ALA A 551 -12.31 13.50 -10.53
N CYS A 552 -12.68 14.59 -11.21
CA CYS A 552 -12.30 14.81 -12.61
C CYS A 552 -10.92 15.47 -12.75
N SER A 553 -10.01 14.79 -13.45
CA SER A 553 -8.71 15.27 -13.92
C SER A 553 -8.04 14.18 -14.78
N VAL A 554 -6.97 14.51 -15.52
CA VAL A 554 -6.12 13.49 -16.13
C VAL A 554 -5.36 12.76 -15.01
N LYS A 555 -5.62 11.47 -14.84
CA LYS A 555 -5.06 10.69 -13.72
C LYS A 555 -3.61 10.33 -13.96
N VAL A 556 -3.31 9.88 -15.17
CA VAL A 556 -1.93 9.66 -15.61
C VAL A 556 -1.74 10.20 -17.01
N ALA A 557 -0.75 11.07 -17.17
CA ALA A 557 -0.28 11.56 -18.45
C ALA A 557 1.12 11.00 -18.73
N THR A 558 1.30 10.37 -19.88
CA THR A 558 2.59 9.84 -20.35
C THR A 558 2.99 10.55 -21.62
N ARG A 559 4.10 11.31 -21.59
CA ARG A 559 4.50 12.21 -22.67
C ARG A 559 5.97 12.04 -23.05
N LYS A 560 6.36 12.56 -24.20
CA LYS A 560 7.77 12.77 -24.60
C LYS A 560 8.63 11.49 -24.52
N GLY A 561 8.12 10.38 -25.05
CA GLY A 561 8.80 9.08 -25.01
C GLY A 561 8.73 8.35 -23.66
N GLY A 562 7.97 8.87 -22.70
CA GLY A 562 7.76 8.23 -21.40
C GLY A 562 7.10 6.85 -21.54
N ARG A 563 7.42 5.96 -20.59
CA ARG A 563 6.86 4.60 -20.52
C ARG A 563 6.14 4.43 -19.18
N THR A 564 4.85 4.15 -19.21
CA THR A 564 4.03 3.98 -18.01
C THR A 564 3.33 2.62 -18.01
N GLU A 565 3.47 1.85 -16.93
CA GLU A 565 2.68 0.65 -16.66
C GLU A 565 1.86 0.83 -15.38
N VAL A 566 0.56 0.57 -15.46
CA VAL A 566 -0.38 0.64 -14.34
C VAL A 566 -1.05 -0.73 -14.18
N LEU A 567 -0.96 -1.31 -12.99
CA LEU A 567 -1.39 -2.67 -12.68
C LEU A 567 -2.46 -2.63 -11.58
N GLY A 568 -3.71 -2.87 -11.94
CA GLY A 568 -4.87 -2.76 -11.06
C GLY A 568 -5.29 -1.30 -10.87
N VAL A 569 -6.47 -0.94 -11.39
CA VAL A 569 -7.01 0.42 -11.31
C VAL A 569 -8.43 0.39 -10.81
N HIS A 570 -8.69 1.14 -9.74
CA HIS A 570 -10.03 1.42 -9.25
C HIS A 570 -10.34 2.90 -9.38
N ASN A 571 -11.19 3.21 -10.34
CA ASN A 571 -11.74 4.55 -10.54
C ASN A 571 -13.07 4.65 -9.77
N TYR A 572 -13.02 5.37 -8.65
CA TYR A 572 -14.17 5.72 -7.83
C TYR A 572 -14.78 7.03 -8.39
N ASN A 573 -15.60 6.92 -9.44
CA ASN A 573 -16.11 8.08 -10.16
C ASN A 573 -17.31 8.73 -9.43
N THR A 574 -16.99 9.65 -8.53
CA THR A 574 -17.93 10.48 -7.75
C THR A 574 -18.32 11.78 -8.45
N SER A 575 -17.43 12.33 -9.27
CA SER A 575 -17.66 13.60 -9.97
C SER A 575 -18.55 13.45 -11.20
N GLY A 576 -18.67 12.22 -11.73
CA GLY A 576 -19.42 11.91 -12.94
C GLY A 576 -18.91 12.68 -14.15
N SER A 577 -17.61 12.59 -14.47
CA SER A 577 -16.97 13.43 -15.50
C SER A 577 -17.84 13.55 -16.76
N LYS A 578 -18.51 14.71 -16.92
CA LYS A 578 -19.42 14.99 -18.04
C LYS A 578 -18.70 15.61 -19.23
N ASP A 579 -17.45 16.03 -19.06
CA ASP A 579 -16.63 16.65 -20.09
C ASP A 579 -15.77 15.61 -20.84
N GLU A 580 -14.96 16.07 -21.80
CA GLU A 580 -14.08 15.21 -22.59
C GLU A 580 -12.65 15.11 -22.02
N THR A 581 -12.43 15.47 -20.75
CA THR A 581 -11.13 15.32 -20.11
C THR A 581 -10.75 13.84 -20.12
N PRO A 582 -9.58 13.43 -20.65
CA PRO A 582 -9.21 12.02 -20.68
C PRO A 582 -8.78 11.50 -19.30
N PHE A 583 -9.10 10.26 -18.96
CA PHE A 583 -8.64 9.64 -17.71
C PHE A 583 -7.15 9.32 -17.81
N PHE A 584 -6.76 8.61 -18.88
CA PHE A 584 -5.37 8.43 -19.29
C PHE A 584 -5.07 9.25 -20.53
N ARG A 585 -3.94 9.98 -20.53
CA ARG A 585 -3.44 10.68 -21.73
C ARG A 585 -2.05 10.17 -22.11
N VAL A 586 -1.88 9.79 -23.37
CA VAL A 586 -0.59 9.37 -23.92
C VAL A 586 -0.26 10.29 -25.09
N GLU A 587 0.92 10.90 -25.08
CA GLU A 587 1.36 11.84 -26.11
C GLU A 587 2.79 11.53 -26.51
N ASP A 588 2.96 10.87 -27.66
CA ASP A 588 4.24 10.32 -28.11
C ASP A 588 4.97 9.50 -27.03
N GLY A 589 4.21 8.72 -26.25
CA GLY A 589 4.72 7.81 -25.23
C GLY A 589 4.09 6.42 -25.34
N THR A 590 4.29 5.59 -24.32
CA THR A 590 3.74 4.23 -24.25
C THR A 590 3.08 3.96 -22.90
N LEU A 591 1.84 3.47 -22.92
CA LEU A 591 1.04 3.17 -21.73
C LEU A 591 0.48 1.74 -21.74
N SER A 592 0.66 1.01 -20.64
CA SER A 592 0.00 -0.27 -20.38
C SER A 592 -0.88 -0.14 -19.14
N VAL A 593 -2.14 -0.55 -19.21
CA VAL A 593 -3.07 -0.56 -18.07
C VAL A 593 -3.73 -1.93 -17.94
N ALA A 594 -3.46 -2.63 -16.85
CA ALA A 594 -4.06 -3.92 -16.55
C ALA A 594 -5.08 -3.82 -15.40
N GLY A 595 -6.12 -4.63 -15.46
CA GLY A 595 -7.12 -4.77 -14.40
C GLY A 595 -7.79 -3.46 -13.98
N TYR A 596 -8.43 -2.78 -14.94
CA TYR A 596 -9.16 -1.54 -14.67
C TYR A 596 -10.61 -1.84 -14.30
N ARG A 597 -11.15 -1.06 -13.36
CA ARG A 597 -12.59 -0.92 -13.11
C ARG A 597 -12.93 0.53 -12.80
N GLU A 598 -13.99 1.01 -13.42
CA GLU A 598 -14.74 2.18 -12.96
C GLU A 598 -15.99 1.75 -12.20
N VAL A 599 -16.26 2.45 -11.10
CA VAL A 599 -17.56 2.43 -10.42
C VAL A 599 -18.13 3.83 -10.48
N CYS A 600 -19.34 3.97 -11.03
CA CYS A 600 -20.02 5.25 -11.20
C CYS A 600 -21.22 5.36 -10.23
N PHE A 601 -21.25 6.41 -9.42
CA PHE A 601 -22.32 6.66 -8.43
C PHE A 601 -23.39 7.64 -8.91
N VAL A 602 -23.09 8.40 -9.97
CA VAL A 602 -23.91 9.53 -10.44
C VAL A 602 -24.43 9.35 -11.87
N GLY A 603 -24.29 8.14 -12.43
CA GLY A 603 -24.79 7.78 -13.75
C GLY A 603 -24.02 8.37 -14.95
N ALA A 604 -22.84 8.95 -14.72
CA ALA A 604 -21.98 9.50 -15.77
C ALA A 604 -20.59 8.84 -15.75
N TRP A 605 -20.38 7.91 -16.67
CA TRP A 605 -19.09 7.24 -16.91
C TRP A 605 -18.10 8.18 -17.59
N TRP A 606 -16.81 7.88 -17.44
CA TRP A 606 -15.77 8.66 -18.11
C TRP A 606 -15.89 8.58 -19.64
N LYS A 607 -16.07 9.72 -20.32
CA LYS A 607 -16.30 9.73 -21.78
C LYS A 607 -15.08 9.36 -22.61
N VAL A 608 -13.89 9.68 -22.11
CA VAL A 608 -12.61 9.41 -22.78
C VAL A 608 -11.70 8.65 -21.80
N PRO A 609 -11.83 7.31 -21.69
CA PRO A 609 -11.00 6.52 -20.77
C PRO A 609 -9.51 6.66 -21.11
N VAL A 610 -9.21 6.68 -22.41
CA VAL A 610 -7.85 6.87 -22.91
C VAL A 610 -7.85 7.77 -24.14
N LEU A 611 -6.99 8.79 -24.14
CA LEU A 611 -6.63 9.57 -25.31
C LEU A 611 -5.16 9.31 -25.66
N ALA A 612 -4.91 8.86 -26.89
CA ALA A 612 -3.58 8.76 -27.46
C ALA A 612 -3.40 9.85 -28.53
N VAL A 613 -2.29 10.58 -28.47
CA VAL A 613 -1.86 11.55 -29.48
C VAL A 613 -0.49 11.11 -29.97
N LEU A 614 -0.41 10.62 -31.20
CA LEU A 614 0.83 10.09 -31.80
C LEU A 614 1.13 10.86 -33.07
N ASP A 615 2.29 11.52 -33.12
CA ASP A 615 2.68 12.38 -34.24
C ASP A 615 1.57 13.40 -34.60
N GLY A 616 0.90 13.93 -33.56
CA GLY A 616 -0.22 14.89 -33.70
C GLY A 616 -1.59 14.27 -34.06
N LYS A 617 -1.69 12.96 -34.31
CA LYS A 617 -2.95 12.27 -34.61
C LYS A 617 -3.62 11.77 -33.34
N GLU A 618 -4.86 12.19 -33.10
CA GLU A 618 -5.65 11.72 -31.96
C GLU A 618 -6.29 10.35 -32.22
N SER A 619 -6.36 9.53 -31.17
CA SER A 619 -7.15 8.30 -31.10
C SER A 619 -7.78 8.23 -29.71
N ARG A 620 -9.08 7.91 -29.64
CA ARG A 620 -9.85 7.88 -28.39
C ARG A 620 -10.39 6.47 -28.16
N HIS A 621 -10.16 5.94 -26.96
CA HIS A 621 -10.81 4.69 -26.54
C HIS A 621 -12.31 4.98 -26.34
N PRO A 622 -13.22 4.17 -26.90
CA PRO A 622 -14.65 4.41 -26.79
C PRO A 622 -15.14 4.15 -25.36
N PRO A 623 -16.04 4.99 -24.81
CA PRO A 623 -16.63 4.69 -23.51
C PRO A 623 -17.61 3.51 -23.62
N HIS A 624 -17.70 2.72 -22.55
CA HIS A 624 -18.66 1.61 -22.44
C HIS A 624 -19.66 1.85 -21.30
N PRO A 625 -20.86 1.23 -21.33
CA PRO A 625 -21.85 1.34 -20.25
C PRO A 625 -21.36 0.82 -18.90
N TRP A 626 -20.32 -0.02 -18.90
CA TRP A 626 -19.50 -0.39 -17.76
C TRP A 626 -18.05 -0.46 -18.24
N GLN A 627 -17.13 0.19 -17.53
CA GLN A 627 -15.73 0.21 -17.93
C GLN A 627 -14.94 -0.74 -17.05
N THR A 628 -14.60 -1.91 -17.60
CA THR A 628 -13.73 -2.89 -16.98
C THR A 628 -12.98 -3.63 -18.09
N TRP A 629 -11.67 -3.80 -17.95
CA TRP A 629 -10.85 -4.54 -18.91
C TRP A 629 -9.70 -5.26 -18.21
N SER A 630 -9.18 -6.31 -18.87
CA SER A 630 -8.03 -7.06 -18.38
C SER A 630 -6.71 -6.39 -18.75
N LEU A 631 -6.57 -5.92 -20.00
CA LEU A 631 -5.39 -5.23 -20.50
C LEU A 631 -5.78 -4.19 -21.55
N LEU A 632 -5.18 -3.00 -21.47
CA LEU A 632 -5.24 -1.97 -22.49
C LEU A 632 -3.82 -1.48 -22.80
N ARG A 633 -3.55 -1.26 -24.08
CA ARG A 633 -2.30 -0.70 -24.60
C ARG A 633 -2.58 0.55 -25.42
N ALA A 634 -1.84 1.61 -25.15
CA ALA A 634 -1.95 2.86 -25.89
C ALA A 634 -0.57 3.45 -26.19
N GLY A 635 -0.43 4.05 -27.36
CA GLY A 635 0.80 4.68 -27.80
C GLY A 635 1.75 3.77 -28.58
N ARG A 636 3.02 4.17 -28.66
CA ARG A 636 4.05 3.46 -29.46
C ARG A 636 4.45 2.12 -28.85
#